data_AF-A0A3L6N0Z6-F1
#
_entry.id   AF-A0A3L6N0Z6-F1
#
_cell.length_a   1.000
_cell.length_b   1.000
_cell.length_c   1.000
_cell.angle_alpha   90.00
_cell.angle_beta   90.00
_cell.angle_gamma   90.00
#
_symmetry.space_group_name_H-M   'P 1'
#
loop_
_entity.id
_entity.type
_entity.pdbx_description
1 polymer ?
#
loop_
_entity_poly.entity_id
_entity_poly.type
_entity_poly.pdbx_seq_one_letter_code
_entity_poly.pdbx_strand_id
1 'polypeptide(L)'
;MLKSKLSEIDNKRAASQLLPKGSAPYTCSTFFKVRQPGGKPVAKSWDHRFSEDSQQQHTSSLKAAARAAHPEMISLGTARPWAEYFPWKALEMLCPGPEGLGSTVSMDCVKEEDEYDLDIVMNYGYAGGDWECAITCGTTSAMEIAFRLFCNPGDTILMESHTYTGTLSAALAQGLKIQGVAMDELGLVPEDLNHKLENWDSLKGPKPSVLYMIPCGQNPTGSTQSLERRQAIYRVAEAHDLYIFEDDPYYLIQLGEDSSEDSDKGLDADDYLRSLPASYLSLDVSGRVLRMDTTSKVLAPGLRCGWVTASSQVINKFIAYSEVSVASPSGPSQAMIYKLLDQTWGHEGFIRWAMMLSVQYRRRRDILFTACKAHLPSGICSWRVPDVGMFLWINLNLSYPSLAMNDKDSEWEAYRYTEDTIFSKAQENGVVVSKGSWFMTNVTEMRGVSFRLTFAAAQEEGIARAVERFGRAIRSYLEDAAGTGDICGSYQKRNLWHPERPYLTLGRNPHLAAGTPLKDINGKSLRAGLLICWDLTFPEGFRALVQDGADLIIIPAYWSTAGGEDIRQLNGDAEIVFLDSVLTARAFENNAVVVFCNAGGLSRVTLPILGSLGSIPPFEDNVEVFEVDLDVLRVAEERYKIRKDMQSLEWQYK
;
A
#
# COMPACT_ATOMS: atom_id res chain seq x y z
N MET A 1 7.05 -31.45 17.50
CA MET A 1 5.88 -30.74 18.06
C MET A 1 4.58 -31.23 17.44
N LEU A 2 4.47 -31.26 16.11
CA LEU A 2 3.31 -31.68 15.33
C LEU A 2 2.86 -33.10 15.68
N LYS A 3 3.76 -34.09 15.66
CA LYS A 3 3.41 -35.48 16.02
C LYS A 3 2.74 -35.59 17.39
N SER A 4 3.19 -34.82 18.38
CA SER A 4 2.58 -34.79 19.72
C SER A 4 1.16 -34.22 19.66
N LYS A 5 0.96 -33.09 18.95
CA LYS A 5 -0.36 -32.48 18.77
C LYS A 5 -1.33 -33.39 17.99
N LEU A 6 -0.84 -34.08 16.97
CA LEU A 6 -1.64 -35.04 16.21
C LEU A 6 -2.05 -36.22 17.08
N SER A 7 -1.14 -36.74 17.90
CA SER A 7 -1.48 -37.79 18.87
C SER A 7 -2.56 -37.33 19.87
N GLU A 8 -2.52 -36.09 20.35
CA GLU A 8 -3.59 -35.53 21.19
C GLU A 8 -4.95 -35.46 20.46
N ILE A 9 -4.94 -35.07 19.18
CA ILE A 9 -6.14 -35.03 18.34
C ILE A 9 -6.69 -36.44 18.13
N ASP A 10 -5.85 -37.42 17.82
CA ASP A 10 -6.26 -38.81 17.60
C ASP A 10 -6.81 -39.44 18.88
N ASN A 11 -6.16 -39.21 20.02
CA ASN A 11 -6.65 -39.63 21.33
C ASN A 11 -8.01 -38.98 21.65
N LYS A 12 -8.18 -37.70 21.34
CA LYS A 12 -9.46 -37.00 21.52
C LYS A 12 -10.55 -37.56 20.61
N ARG A 13 -10.24 -37.86 19.35
CA ARG A 13 -11.17 -38.51 18.40
C ARG A 13 -11.60 -39.88 18.92
N ALA A 14 -10.65 -40.71 19.35
CA ALA A 14 -10.91 -42.04 19.89
C ALA A 14 -11.75 -42.02 21.18
N ALA A 15 -11.61 -40.98 22.01
CA ALA A 15 -12.34 -40.82 23.26
C ALA A 15 -13.67 -40.06 23.14
N SER A 16 -13.99 -39.49 21.96
CA SER A 16 -15.22 -38.71 21.75
C SER A 16 -16.34 -39.58 21.16
N GLN A 17 -17.58 -39.13 21.32
CA GLN A 17 -18.70 -39.76 20.62
C GLN A 17 -18.52 -39.66 19.10
N LEU A 18 -19.08 -40.63 18.37
CA LEU A 18 -19.13 -40.58 16.91
C LEU A 18 -19.78 -39.27 16.44
N LEU A 19 -19.32 -38.77 15.30
CA LEU A 19 -19.93 -37.61 14.67
C LEU A 19 -21.43 -37.88 14.48
N PRO A 20 -22.28 -36.91 14.87
CA PRO A 20 -23.72 -37.08 14.73
C PRO A 20 -24.08 -37.25 13.26
N LYS A 21 -24.82 -38.32 12.95
CA LYS A 21 -25.25 -38.69 11.60
C LYS A 21 -26.61 -38.09 11.25
N GLY A 22 -26.92 -38.04 9.97
CA GLY A 22 -28.22 -37.60 9.45
C GLY A 22 -28.27 -36.11 9.09
N SER A 23 -29.46 -35.64 8.72
CA SER A 23 -29.69 -34.31 8.15
C SER A 23 -29.58 -33.19 9.22
N ALA A 24 -28.62 -32.27 9.03
CA ALA A 24 -28.19 -31.15 9.91
C ALA A 24 -28.09 -31.52 11.37
N PRO A 25 -27.10 -32.36 11.68
CA PRO A 25 -26.83 -32.66 13.06
C PRO A 25 -26.38 -31.41 13.78
N TYR A 26 -26.78 -31.28 15.05
CA TYR A 26 -26.22 -30.28 15.93
C TYR A 26 -24.73 -30.56 16.16
N THR A 27 -23.87 -29.60 15.87
CA THR A 27 -22.45 -29.65 16.25
C THR A 27 -22.05 -28.38 16.99
N CYS A 28 -20.88 -28.37 17.63
CA CYS A 28 -20.23 -27.18 18.17
C CYS A 28 -18.74 -27.46 18.35
N SER A 29 -17.88 -26.44 18.34
CA SER A 29 -16.43 -26.69 18.45
C SER A 29 -16.05 -27.32 19.79
N THR A 30 -16.87 -27.20 20.84
CA THR A 30 -16.61 -27.91 22.11
C THR A 30 -16.55 -29.42 22.00
N PHE A 31 -17.23 -30.01 21.01
CA PHE A 31 -17.16 -31.45 20.76
C PHE A 31 -15.73 -31.87 20.37
N PHE A 32 -15.00 -30.96 19.72
CA PHE A 32 -13.71 -31.25 19.09
C PHE A 32 -12.50 -30.67 19.84
N LYS A 33 -12.71 -29.72 20.76
CA LYS A 33 -11.61 -29.09 21.53
C LYS A 33 -10.91 -30.07 22.47
N VAL A 34 -9.58 -30.03 22.46
CA VAL A 34 -8.74 -30.59 23.52
C VAL A 34 -8.67 -29.58 24.67
N ARG A 35 -9.19 -29.93 25.85
CA ARG A 35 -9.16 -29.05 27.04
C ARG A 35 -7.86 -29.25 27.80
N GLN A 36 -7.16 -28.16 28.12
CA GLN A 36 -5.99 -28.21 28.99
C GLN A 36 -6.40 -28.33 30.48
N PRO A 37 -5.67 -29.10 31.30
CA PRO A 37 -5.87 -29.14 32.75
C PRO A 37 -5.73 -27.73 33.35
N GLY A 38 -6.72 -27.28 34.13
CA GLY A 38 -6.72 -25.96 34.78
C GLY A 38 -7.55 -24.87 34.06
N GLY A 39 -7.95 -25.09 32.80
CA GLY A 39 -8.79 -24.14 32.04
C GLY A 39 -8.09 -22.82 31.69
N LYS A 40 -8.68 -22.08 30.75
CA LYS A 40 -8.30 -20.68 30.46
C LYS A 40 -9.42 -19.76 30.98
N PRO A 41 -9.14 -18.46 31.21
CA PRO A 41 -10.18 -17.49 31.52
C PRO A 41 -11.25 -17.42 30.41
N VAL A 42 -12.48 -17.13 30.79
CA VAL A 42 -13.59 -16.87 29.86
C VAL A 42 -13.42 -15.46 29.27
N ALA A 43 -13.86 -15.28 28.01
CA ALA A 43 -13.91 -13.98 27.36
C ALA A 43 -14.75 -12.96 28.16
N LYS A 44 -14.44 -11.66 27.99
CA LYS A 44 -15.28 -10.55 28.49
C LYS A 44 -16.65 -10.59 27.79
N SER A 45 -17.69 -10.01 28.40
CA SER A 45 -18.95 -9.75 27.66
C SER A 45 -18.73 -8.61 26.65
N TRP A 46 -19.34 -8.76 25.48
CA TRP A 46 -19.34 -7.85 24.36
C TRP A 46 -20.76 -7.36 24.00
N ASP A 47 -21.74 -7.59 24.87
CA ASP A 47 -23.14 -7.24 24.61
C ASP A 47 -23.31 -5.73 24.33
N HIS A 48 -22.50 -4.89 24.99
CA HIS A 48 -22.45 -3.44 24.80
C HIS A 48 -21.80 -3.00 23.48
N ARG A 49 -21.20 -3.93 22.72
CA ARG A 49 -20.56 -3.67 21.43
C ARG A 49 -21.35 -4.19 20.24
N PHE A 50 -22.38 -4.99 20.47
CA PHE A 50 -23.26 -5.41 19.38
C PHE A 50 -24.11 -4.23 18.89
N SER A 51 -24.34 -4.19 17.58
CA SER A 51 -25.28 -3.27 16.94
C SER A 51 -26.70 -3.46 17.49
N GLU A 52 -27.56 -2.47 17.29
CA GLU A 52 -28.96 -2.53 17.75
C GLU A 52 -29.68 -3.74 17.14
N ASP A 53 -29.46 -3.99 15.85
CA ASP A 53 -30.01 -5.15 15.13
C ASP A 53 -29.48 -6.46 15.71
N SER A 54 -28.16 -6.54 15.94
CA SER A 54 -27.51 -7.73 16.46
C SER A 54 -28.01 -8.07 17.86
N GLN A 55 -28.24 -7.08 18.73
CA GLN A 55 -28.74 -7.30 20.10
C GLN A 55 -30.08 -8.05 20.11
N GLN A 56 -30.99 -7.71 19.19
CA GLN A 56 -32.32 -8.33 19.07
C GLN A 56 -32.30 -9.69 18.36
N GLN A 57 -31.18 -10.04 17.72
CA GLN A 57 -31.06 -11.25 16.94
C GLN A 57 -30.80 -12.48 17.80
N HIS A 58 -31.56 -13.54 17.55
CA HIS A 58 -31.43 -14.84 18.20
C HIS A 58 -31.49 -15.96 17.16
N THR A 59 -30.93 -17.12 17.51
CA THR A 59 -30.96 -18.32 16.65
C THR A 59 -32.40 -18.78 16.42
N SER A 60 -32.68 -19.32 15.23
CA SER A 60 -34.00 -19.83 14.85
C SER A 60 -34.52 -20.90 15.82
N SER A 61 -35.80 -20.78 16.21
CA SER A 61 -36.49 -21.76 17.06
C SER A 61 -36.56 -23.15 16.42
N LEU A 62 -36.72 -23.23 15.09
CA LEU A 62 -36.72 -24.49 14.34
C LEU A 62 -35.36 -25.21 14.42
N LYS A 63 -34.27 -24.45 14.38
CA LYS A 63 -32.94 -25.01 14.54
C LYS A 63 -32.61 -25.35 15.98
N ALA A 64 -33.09 -24.56 16.95
CA ALA A 64 -32.97 -24.90 18.36
C ALA A 64 -33.68 -26.23 18.68
N ALA A 65 -34.82 -26.52 18.04
CA ALA A 65 -35.52 -27.80 18.18
C ALA A 65 -34.70 -28.99 17.66
N ALA A 66 -33.83 -28.80 16.66
CA ALA A 66 -32.94 -29.86 16.15
C ALA A 66 -31.94 -30.36 17.21
N ARG A 67 -31.68 -29.61 18.29
CA ARG A 67 -30.82 -30.04 19.41
C ARG A 67 -31.39 -31.24 20.18
N ALA A 68 -32.71 -31.41 20.16
CA ALA A 68 -33.39 -32.50 20.85
C ALA A 68 -33.57 -33.74 19.95
N ALA A 69 -33.17 -33.66 18.67
CA ALA A 69 -33.26 -34.77 17.75
C ALA A 69 -32.26 -35.87 18.11
N HIS A 70 -32.72 -37.12 18.06
CA HIS A 70 -31.88 -38.31 18.22
C HIS A 70 -32.28 -39.36 17.17
N PRO A 71 -31.43 -40.36 16.89
CA PRO A 71 -31.59 -41.25 15.73
C PRO A 71 -32.93 -42.02 15.66
N GLU A 72 -33.60 -42.24 16.80
CA GLU A 72 -34.89 -42.96 16.86
C GLU A 72 -36.10 -42.06 16.60
N MET A 73 -35.93 -40.73 16.53
CA MET A 73 -37.02 -39.80 16.23
C MET A 73 -37.30 -39.71 14.73
N ILE A 74 -38.58 -39.84 14.36
CA ILE A 74 -39.06 -39.50 13.02
C ILE A 74 -39.33 -37.99 12.97
N SER A 75 -38.55 -37.24 12.19
CA SER A 75 -38.74 -35.79 12.02
C SER A 75 -39.86 -35.48 11.03
N LEU A 76 -40.94 -34.86 11.52
CA LEU A 76 -41.99 -34.23 10.70
C LEU A 76 -42.03 -32.70 10.88
N GLY A 77 -41.10 -32.13 11.64
CA GLY A 77 -41.10 -30.71 12.02
C GLY A 77 -40.31 -29.79 11.08
N THR A 78 -39.32 -30.33 10.37
CA THR A 78 -38.47 -29.58 9.44
C THR A 78 -38.82 -29.89 8.00
N ALA A 79 -38.98 -28.86 7.16
CA ALA A 79 -39.34 -29.00 5.74
C ALA A 79 -38.11 -29.31 4.86
N ARG A 80 -37.42 -30.42 5.14
CA ARG A 80 -36.26 -30.84 4.35
C ARG A 80 -36.65 -31.86 3.27
N PRO A 81 -36.20 -31.66 2.02
CA PRO A 81 -36.39 -32.65 0.97
C PRO A 81 -35.73 -33.98 1.35
N TRP A 82 -36.32 -35.08 0.92
CA TRP A 82 -35.67 -36.38 1.07
C TRP A 82 -34.47 -36.48 0.12
N ALA A 83 -33.30 -36.86 0.66
CA ALA A 83 -32.06 -36.92 -0.11
C ALA A 83 -32.13 -37.83 -1.35
N GLU A 84 -33.04 -38.82 -1.36
CA GLU A 84 -33.30 -39.65 -2.54
C GLU A 84 -33.73 -38.85 -3.79
N TYR A 85 -34.33 -37.68 -3.61
CA TYR A 85 -34.74 -36.85 -4.73
C TYR A 85 -33.62 -35.98 -5.32
N PHE A 86 -32.44 -35.96 -4.70
CA PHE A 86 -31.31 -35.24 -5.28
C PHE A 86 -30.78 -35.99 -6.53
N PRO A 87 -30.62 -35.30 -7.67
CA PRO A 87 -30.33 -35.91 -8.97
C PRO A 87 -28.86 -36.31 -9.18
N TRP A 88 -28.10 -36.48 -8.09
CA TRP A 88 -26.70 -36.91 -8.13
C TRP A 88 -26.58 -38.26 -7.42
N LYS A 89 -25.70 -39.13 -7.95
CA LYS A 89 -25.37 -40.44 -7.35
C LYS A 89 -24.03 -40.42 -6.63
N ALA A 90 -23.07 -39.68 -7.18
CA ALA A 90 -21.73 -39.56 -6.66
C ALA A 90 -21.08 -38.26 -7.12
N LEU A 91 -20.04 -37.82 -6.39
CA LEU A 91 -19.06 -36.83 -6.78
C LEU A 91 -17.68 -37.51 -6.77
N GLU A 92 -17.01 -37.56 -7.92
CA GLU A 92 -15.66 -38.08 -8.07
C GLU A 92 -14.69 -36.91 -8.27
N MET A 93 -13.63 -36.86 -7.47
CA MET A 93 -12.68 -35.76 -7.46
C MET A 93 -11.25 -36.30 -7.46
N LEU A 94 -10.44 -35.86 -8.42
CA LEU A 94 -9.02 -36.21 -8.49
C LEU A 94 -8.17 -35.12 -7.82
N CYS A 95 -7.29 -35.52 -6.92
CA CYS A 95 -6.42 -34.59 -6.20
C CYS A 95 -4.97 -35.11 -6.08
N PRO A 96 -3.99 -34.22 -5.78
CA PRO A 96 -2.67 -34.65 -5.37
C PRO A 96 -2.71 -35.55 -4.14
N GLY A 97 -1.90 -36.60 -4.09
CA GLY A 97 -1.77 -37.44 -2.90
C GLY A 97 -1.09 -36.71 -1.73
N PRO A 98 -1.10 -37.30 -0.52
CA PRO A 98 -0.50 -36.71 0.69
C PRO A 98 1.04 -36.53 0.61
N GLU A 99 1.68 -37.17 -0.37
CA GLU A 99 3.12 -37.02 -0.65
C GLU A 99 3.42 -35.87 -1.63
N GLY A 100 2.40 -35.21 -2.19
CA GLY A 100 2.54 -34.01 -3.02
C GLY A 100 2.05 -34.18 -4.47
N LEU A 101 2.43 -33.23 -5.33
CA LEU A 101 1.95 -33.08 -6.72
C LEU A 101 2.29 -34.24 -7.67
N GLY A 102 3.16 -35.17 -7.26
CA GLY A 102 3.62 -36.29 -8.09
C GLY A 102 2.72 -37.52 -8.10
N SER A 103 1.70 -37.59 -7.23
CA SER A 103 0.72 -38.69 -7.17
C SER A 103 -0.70 -38.15 -7.27
N THR A 104 -1.59 -38.91 -7.91
CA THR A 104 -3.02 -38.58 -8.01
C THR A 104 -3.83 -39.62 -7.26
N VAL A 105 -4.78 -39.16 -6.44
CA VAL A 105 -5.71 -39.99 -5.68
C VAL A 105 -7.15 -39.60 -6.04
N SER A 106 -8.03 -40.60 -6.19
CA SER A 106 -9.47 -40.37 -6.33
C SER A 106 -10.12 -40.23 -4.95
N MET A 107 -10.95 -39.22 -4.81
CA MET A 107 -11.82 -39.00 -3.66
C MET A 107 -13.26 -39.14 -4.13
N ASP A 108 -13.92 -40.19 -3.67
CA ASP A 108 -15.31 -40.46 -4.01
C ASP A 108 -16.22 -40.05 -2.85
N CYS A 109 -17.37 -39.47 -3.20
CA CYS A 109 -18.46 -39.18 -2.28
C CYS A 109 -19.73 -39.72 -2.91
N VAL A 110 -20.35 -40.74 -2.31
CA VAL A 110 -21.45 -41.54 -2.92
C VAL A 110 -22.71 -41.47 -2.07
N LYS A 111 -23.90 -41.46 -2.68
CA LYS A 111 -25.21 -41.23 -2.03
C LYS A 111 -25.54 -42.01 -0.77
N GLU A 112 -24.94 -43.16 -0.59
CA GLU A 112 -25.17 -44.05 0.56
C GLU A 112 -24.18 -43.83 1.71
N GLU A 113 -23.19 -42.95 1.53
CA GLU A 113 -22.23 -42.55 2.55
C GLU A 113 -22.83 -41.50 3.50
N ASP A 114 -22.51 -41.58 4.79
CA ASP A 114 -22.91 -40.58 5.78
C ASP A 114 -22.38 -39.18 5.41
N GLU A 115 -21.26 -39.14 4.68
CA GLU A 115 -20.58 -37.94 4.19
C GLU A 115 -21.21 -37.34 2.91
N TYR A 116 -22.20 -38.00 2.29
CA TYR A 116 -22.74 -37.54 1.01
C TYR A 116 -23.87 -36.55 1.13
N ASP A 117 -24.61 -36.48 2.24
CA ASP A 117 -25.88 -35.73 2.31
C ASP A 117 -25.74 -34.27 1.83
N LEU A 118 -25.93 -34.08 0.51
CA LEU A 118 -25.59 -32.85 -0.22
C LEU A 118 -26.48 -31.69 0.18
N ASP A 119 -27.55 -31.97 0.91
CA ASP A 119 -28.38 -30.97 1.56
C ASP A 119 -27.50 -30.13 2.52
N ILE A 120 -26.53 -30.75 3.24
CA ILE A 120 -26.10 -30.25 4.55
C ILE A 120 -24.65 -30.58 5.00
N VAL A 121 -23.83 -31.39 4.31
CA VAL A 121 -22.52 -31.84 4.86
C VAL A 121 -21.71 -30.73 5.56
N MET A 122 -21.51 -30.93 6.89
CA MET A 122 -20.83 -30.08 7.90
C MET A 122 -21.57 -28.84 8.44
N ASN A 123 -22.90 -28.81 8.41
CA ASN A 123 -23.63 -27.60 8.82
C ASN A 123 -23.75 -27.37 10.34
N TYR A 124 -23.53 -26.10 10.72
CA TYR A 124 -23.80 -25.45 12.01
C TYR A 124 -23.14 -26.03 13.27
N GLY A 125 -21.91 -25.59 13.52
CA GLY A 125 -21.36 -25.54 14.86
C GLY A 125 -22.05 -24.43 15.65
N TYR A 126 -22.83 -24.71 16.68
CA TYR A 126 -23.25 -23.74 17.69
C TYR A 126 -22.09 -23.38 18.62
N ALA A 127 -22.21 -22.32 19.40
CA ALA A 127 -21.20 -21.99 20.40
C ALA A 127 -21.50 -22.66 21.75
N GLY A 128 -20.50 -23.31 22.37
CA GLY A 128 -20.68 -23.98 23.67
C GLY A 128 -19.51 -23.86 24.66
N GLY A 129 -18.47 -23.08 24.33
CA GLY A 129 -17.23 -22.96 25.13
C GLY A 129 -16.70 -21.53 25.22
N ASP A 130 -15.38 -21.32 25.34
CA ASP A 130 -14.83 -19.95 25.46
C ASP A 130 -14.64 -19.28 24.09
N TRP A 131 -13.87 -19.91 23.19
CA TRP A 131 -13.71 -19.52 21.77
C TRP A 131 -14.37 -20.56 20.86
N GLU A 132 -14.91 -20.21 19.70
CA GLU A 132 -15.60 -21.14 18.79
C GLU A 132 -15.28 -20.81 17.34
N CYS A 133 -15.54 -21.77 16.44
CA CYS A 133 -15.45 -21.57 15.00
C CYS A 133 -16.83 -21.66 14.35
N ALA A 134 -17.07 -20.86 13.31
CA ALA A 134 -18.20 -21.02 12.41
C ALA A 134 -17.73 -20.97 10.94
N ILE A 135 -18.20 -21.91 10.13
CA ILE A 135 -17.86 -21.97 8.70
C ILE A 135 -18.58 -20.83 7.96
N THR A 136 -17.90 -20.19 7.01
CA THR A 136 -18.39 -19.01 6.28
C THR A 136 -18.27 -19.18 4.77
N CYS A 137 -19.00 -18.38 4.01
CA CYS A 137 -18.91 -18.34 2.54
C CYS A 137 -17.65 -17.59 2.04
N GLY A 138 -16.56 -17.67 2.80
CA GLY A 138 -15.31 -16.92 2.63
C GLY A 138 -15.28 -15.60 3.43
N THR A 139 -14.08 -15.01 3.54
CA THR A 139 -13.80 -13.82 4.36
C THR A 139 -14.66 -12.62 3.96
N THR A 140 -15.01 -12.45 2.68
CA THR A 140 -15.91 -11.37 2.24
C THR A 140 -17.28 -11.42 2.92
N SER A 141 -17.89 -12.61 3.01
CA SER A 141 -19.18 -12.77 3.72
C SER A 141 -19.00 -12.62 5.23
N ALA A 142 -17.89 -13.14 5.77
CA ALA A 142 -17.61 -13.05 7.19
C ALA A 142 -17.44 -11.61 7.67
N MET A 143 -16.72 -10.80 6.91
CA MET A 143 -16.51 -9.38 7.15
C MET A 143 -17.82 -8.59 7.06
N GLU A 144 -18.64 -8.85 6.04
CA GLU A 144 -19.94 -8.20 5.86
C GLU A 144 -20.85 -8.45 7.06
N ILE A 145 -20.93 -9.71 7.52
CA ILE A 145 -21.68 -10.09 8.72
C ILE A 145 -21.07 -9.43 9.95
N ALA A 146 -19.74 -9.46 10.11
CA ALA A 146 -19.06 -8.85 11.26
C ALA A 146 -19.35 -7.34 11.37
N PHE A 147 -19.40 -6.61 10.26
CA PHE A 147 -19.81 -5.21 10.26
C PHE A 147 -21.24 -5.03 10.77
N ARG A 148 -22.19 -5.85 10.30
CA ARG A 148 -23.58 -5.79 10.80
C ARG A 148 -23.72 -6.16 12.26
N LEU A 149 -22.89 -7.06 12.76
CA LEU A 149 -22.96 -7.49 14.15
C LEU A 149 -22.51 -6.42 15.13
N PHE A 150 -21.58 -5.54 14.73
CA PHE A 150 -20.89 -4.62 15.63
C PHE A 150 -21.06 -3.13 15.29
N CYS A 151 -21.60 -2.81 14.12
CA CYS A 151 -21.75 -1.43 13.66
C CYS A 151 -23.20 -1.14 13.26
N ASN A 152 -23.65 0.08 13.53
CA ASN A 152 -24.87 0.65 13.02
C ASN A 152 -24.55 1.62 11.86
N PRO A 153 -25.50 1.90 10.94
CA PRO A 153 -25.33 2.94 9.93
C PRO A 153 -24.93 4.28 10.56
N GLY A 154 -23.90 4.93 10.02
CA GLY A 154 -23.33 6.17 10.54
C GLY A 154 -22.18 6.00 11.54
N ASP A 155 -21.97 4.79 12.08
CA ASP A 155 -20.81 4.48 12.91
C ASP A 155 -19.52 4.57 12.12
N THR A 156 -18.42 4.78 12.84
CA THR A 156 -17.08 4.85 12.25
C THR A 156 -16.27 3.60 12.57
N ILE A 157 -15.69 2.98 11.54
CA ILE A 157 -14.77 1.85 11.67
C ILE A 157 -13.33 2.30 11.41
N LEU A 158 -12.39 1.81 12.22
CA LEU A 158 -10.97 2.05 12.05
C LEU A 158 -10.40 1.02 11.07
N MET A 159 -9.60 1.49 10.12
CA MET A 159 -8.91 0.64 9.15
C MET A 159 -7.48 1.15 8.93
N GLU A 160 -6.61 0.27 8.44
CA GLU A 160 -5.34 0.66 7.84
C GLU A 160 -5.53 1.76 6.77
N SER A 161 -4.66 2.78 6.75
CA SER A 161 -4.78 3.94 5.83
C SER A 161 -4.88 3.53 4.36
N HIS A 162 -4.22 2.42 4.02
CA HIS A 162 -4.39 1.69 2.78
C HIS A 162 -4.90 0.28 3.10
N THR A 163 -6.04 -0.13 2.55
CA THR A 163 -6.63 -1.43 2.85
C THR A 163 -7.35 -2.03 1.64
N TYR A 164 -7.87 -3.25 1.79
CA TYR A 164 -8.52 -3.96 0.70
C TYR A 164 -9.76 -3.21 0.19
N THR A 165 -9.81 -2.97 -1.12
CA THR A 165 -10.89 -2.25 -1.81
C THR A 165 -12.28 -2.87 -1.59
N GLY A 166 -12.34 -4.20 -1.46
CA GLY A 166 -13.57 -4.92 -1.13
C GLY A 166 -14.09 -4.56 0.25
N THR A 167 -13.19 -4.36 1.21
CA THR A 167 -13.51 -3.94 2.58
C THR A 167 -14.03 -2.52 2.64
N LEU A 168 -13.37 -1.59 1.93
CA LEU A 168 -13.84 -0.21 1.80
C LEU A 168 -15.25 -0.17 1.23
N SER A 169 -15.48 -0.87 0.12
CA SER A 169 -16.80 -0.95 -0.54
C SER A 169 -17.86 -1.55 0.39
N ALA A 170 -17.53 -2.61 1.13
CA ALA A 170 -18.46 -3.27 2.05
C ALA A 170 -18.87 -2.35 3.22
N ALA A 171 -17.91 -1.63 3.81
CA ALA A 171 -18.20 -0.69 4.89
C ALA A 171 -19.10 0.47 4.41
N LEU A 172 -18.75 1.08 3.28
CA LEU A 172 -19.56 2.17 2.70
C LEU A 172 -20.96 1.71 2.31
N ALA A 173 -21.11 0.50 1.77
CA ALA A 173 -22.42 -0.07 1.41
C ALA A 173 -23.34 -0.30 2.62
N GLN A 174 -22.76 -0.46 3.82
CA GLN A 174 -23.52 -0.54 5.08
C GLN A 174 -23.73 0.83 5.75
N GLY A 175 -23.34 1.92 5.09
CA GLY A 175 -23.48 3.28 5.63
C GLY A 175 -22.46 3.62 6.71
N LEU A 176 -21.34 2.88 6.78
CA LEU A 176 -20.27 3.15 7.75
C LEU A 176 -19.34 4.25 7.24
N LYS A 177 -18.83 5.06 8.17
CA LYS A 177 -17.71 5.96 7.94
C LYS A 177 -16.41 5.22 8.19
N ILE A 178 -15.34 5.61 7.51
CA ILE A 178 -14.04 4.96 7.62
C ILE A 178 -13.03 5.98 8.16
N GLN A 179 -12.33 5.60 9.23
CA GLN A 179 -11.18 6.34 9.73
C GLN A 179 -9.91 5.54 9.43
N GLY A 180 -9.10 6.04 8.50
CA GLY A 180 -7.77 5.50 8.24
C GLY A 180 -6.84 5.71 9.42
N VAL A 181 -6.02 4.71 9.72
CA VAL A 181 -4.92 4.72 10.69
C VAL A 181 -3.60 4.65 9.92
N ALA A 182 -2.65 5.51 10.26
CA ALA A 182 -1.35 5.60 9.61
C ALA A 182 -0.65 4.24 9.62
N MET A 183 0.17 4.03 8.60
CA MET A 183 0.92 2.79 8.41
C MET A 183 2.40 3.11 8.16
N ASP A 184 3.25 2.18 8.56
CA ASP A 184 4.66 2.12 8.19
C ASP A 184 4.97 0.76 7.53
N GLU A 185 6.26 0.45 7.36
CA GLU A 185 6.73 -0.80 6.74
C GLU A 185 6.30 -2.07 7.49
N LEU A 186 5.86 -1.95 8.74
CA LEU A 186 5.33 -3.04 9.57
C LEU A 186 3.79 -3.01 9.66
N GLY A 187 3.13 -2.18 8.85
CA GLY A 187 1.67 -2.05 8.81
C GLY A 187 1.15 -0.96 9.73
N LEU A 188 -0.02 -1.16 10.33
CA LEU A 188 -0.71 -0.19 11.19
C LEU A 188 0.19 0.36 12.32
N VAL A 189 0.16 1.68 12.55
CA VAL A 189 0.94 2.38 13.58
C VAL A 189 0.14 2.51 14.89
N PRO A 190 0.56 1.86 16.00
CA PRO A 190 -0.17 1.89 17.27
C PRO A 190 -0.27 3.29 17.87
N GLU A 191 0.76 4.12 17.70
CA GLU A 191 0.81 5.48 18.24
C GLU A 191 -0.26 6.37 17.58
N ASP A 192 -0.43 6.27 16.26
CA ASP A 192 -1.48 6.99 15.54
C ASP A 192 -2.88 6.45 15.87
N LEU A 193 -3.03 5.13 16.03
CA LEU A 193 -4.27 4.52 16.51
C LEU A 193 -4.68 5.09 17.87
N ASN A 194 -3.76 5.12 18.84
CA ASN A 194 -4.00 5.65 20.18
C ASN A 194 -4.32 7.15 20.13
N HIS A 195 -3.51 7.93 19.40
CA HIS A 195 -3.70 9.38 19.25
C HIS A 195 -5.08 9.72 18.66
N LYS A 196 -5.53 9.01 17.62
CA LYS A 196 -6.87 9.22 17.02
C LYS A 196 -8.01 8.89 17.98
N LEU A 197 -7.83 7.87 18.82
CA LEU A 197 -8.84 7.47 19.79
C LEU A 197 -8.88 8.39 21.02
N GLU A 198 -7.74 8.89 21.48
CA GLU A 198 -7.66 9.87 22.58
C GLU A 198 -8.23 11.23 22.18
N ASN A 199 -7.97 11.67 20.95
CA ASN A 199 -8.39 12.97 20.43
C ASN A 199 -9.62 12.86 19.52
N TRP A 200 -10.50 11.89 19.78
CA TRP A 200 -11.66 11.67 18.93
C TRP A 200 -12.62 12.87 18.98
N ASP A 201 -12.83 13.50 17.82
CA ASP A 201 -13.77 14.60 17.68
C ASP A 201 -15.21 14.07 17.70
N SER A 202 -15.91 14.36 18.79
CA SER A 202 -17.32 13.99 18.98
C SER A 202 -18.27 14.53 17.89
N LEU A 203 -17.88 15.58 17.16
CA LEU A 203 -18.67 16.09 16.03
C LEU A 203 -18.69 15.13 14.84
N LYS A 204 -17.72 14.20 14.74
CA LYS A 204 -17.69 13.14 13.71
C LYS A 204 -18.66 12.00 14.01
N GLY A 205 -19.12 11.91 15.26
CA GLY A 205 -19.98 10.85 15.79
C GLY A 205 -19.36 10.14 17.00
N PRO A 206 -19.98 9.03 17.45
CA PRO A 206 -19.45 8.22 18.54
C PRO A 206 -18.02 7.76 18.27
N LYS A 207 -17.25 7.60 19.35
CA LYS A 207 -15.88 7.07 19.27
C LYS A 207 -15.91 5.65 18.66
N PRO A 208 -15.06 5.35 17.64
CA PRO A 208 -14.99 4.03 17.02
C PRO A 208 -14.73 2.94 18.04
N SER A 209 -15.39 1.80 17.87
CA SER A 209 -15.24 0.61 18.73
C SER A 209 -14.76 -0.62 17.97
N VAL A 210 -14.49 -0.51 16.67
CA VAL A 210 -14.09 -1.62 15.81
C VAL A 210 -12.84 -1.23 15.03
N LEU A 211 -11.86 -2.15 15.03
CA LEU A 211 -10.65 -2.07 14.22
C LEU A 211 -10.60 -3.25 13.25
N TYR A 212 -10.61 -2.97 11.94
CA TYR A 212 -10.34 -3.95 10.89
C TYR A 212 -8.89 -3.81 10.38
N MET A 213 -8.20 -4.93 10.23
CA MET A 213 -6.84 -4.97 9.70
C MET A 213 -6.50 -6.29 9.03
N ILE A 214 -5.46 -6.27 8.18
CA ILE A 214 -4.89 -7.43 7.50
C ILE A 214 -3.43 -7.62 7.98
N PRO A 215 -3.18 -8.32 9.10
CA PRO A 215 -1.89 -8.26 9.78
C PRO A 215 -0.71 -8.93 9.07
N CYS A 216 -0.98 -9.89 8.17
CA CYS A 216 0.04 -10.62 7.43
C CYS A 216 -0.14 -10.43 5.92
N GLY A 217 0.96 -10.13 5.22
CA GLY A 217 0.93 -9.93 3.76
C GLY A 217 -0.11 -8.89 3.34
N GLN A 218 -0.15 -7.78 4.07
CA GLN A 218 -1.20 -6.76 4.05
C GLN A 218 -1.58 -6.37 2.61
N ASN A 219 -2.88 -6.24 2.34
CA ASN A 219 -3.35 -5.81 1.03
C ASN A 219 -3.68 -4.31 1.07
N PRO A 220 -2.88 -3.44 0.41
CA PRO A 220 -1.99 -3.75 -0.72
C PRO A 220 -0.47 -3.80 -0.44
N THR A 221 -0.03 -3.39 0.75
CA THR A 221 1.38 -3.02 0.99
C THR A 221 2.36 -4.20 1.06
N GLY A 222 1.87 -5.42 1.28
CA GLY A 222 2.68 -6.61 1.55
C GLY A 222 3.32 -6.62 2.95
N SER A 223 3.07 -5.60 3.78
CA SER A 223 3.63 -5.50 5.12
C SER A 223 3.11 -6.62 6.04
N THR A 224 3.91 -6.99 7.03
CA THR A 224 3.54 -7.98 8.05
C THR A 224 3.94 -7.44 9.42
N GLN A 225 2.98 -7.41 10.34
CA GLN A 225 3.17 -6.88 11.68
C GLN A 225 4.03 -7.84 12.52
N SER A 226 5.07 -7.30 13.17
CA SER A 226 5.88 -8.05 14.15
C SER A 226 5.07 -8.41 15.41
N LEU A 227 5.59 -9.30 16.25
CA LEU A 227 4.96 -9.64 17.53
C LEU A 227 4.80 -8.41 18.43
N GLU A 228 5.84 -7.58 18.52
CA GLU A 228 5.85 -6.36 19.33
C GLU A 228 4.80 -5.37 18.83
N ARG A 229 4.67 -5.24 17.50
CA ARG A 229 3.67 -4.41 16.85
C ARG A 229 2.25 -4.87 17.21
N ARG A 230 1.98 -6.18 17.13
CA ARG A 230 0.68 -6.78 17.50
C ARG A 230 0.36 -6.59 18.98
N GLN A 231 1.34 -6.79 19.86
CA GLN A 231 1.18 -6.56 21.29
C GLN A 231 0.89 -5.08 21.61
N ALA A 232 1.55 -4.15 20.93
CA ALA A 232 1.29 -2.71 21.10
C ALA A 232 -0.13 -2.34 20.66
N ILE A 233 -0.57 -2.80 19.49
CA ILE A 233 -1.95 -2.59 19.00
C ILE A 233 -2.97 -3.25 19.93
N TYR A 234 -2.71 -4.47 20.41
CA TYR A 234 -3.61 -5.15 21.34
C TYR A 234 -3.76 -4.38 22.66
N ARG A 235 -2.68 -3.79 23.20
CA ARG A 235 -2.75 -2.91 24.38
C ARG A 235 -3.62 -1.67 24.15
N VAL A 236 -3.50 -1.03 22.98
CA VAL A 236 -4.36 0.11 22.60
C VAL A 236 -5.81 -0.33 22.47
N ALA A 237 -6.06 -1.50 21.88
CA ALA A 237 -7.40 -2.07 21.80
C ALA A 237 -7.99 -2.33 23.19
N GLU A 238 -7.20 -2.85 24.14
CA GLU A 238 -7.64 -3.00 25.53
C GLU A 238 -7.94 -1.68 26.23
N ALA A 239 -7.07 -0.67 26.06
CA ALA A 239 -7.21 0.64 26.69
C ALA A 239 -8.45 1.41 26.20
N HIS A 240 -8.81 1.26 24.93
CA HIS A 240 -9.96 1.94 24.32
C HIS A 240 -11.17 1.04 24.09
N ASP A 241 -11.13 -0.19 24.60
CA ASP A 241 -12.18 -1.19 24.47
C ASP A 241 -12.63 -1.44 23.02
N LEU A 242 -11.65 -1.58 22.11
CA LEU A 242 -11.89 -1.90 20.70
C LEU A 242 -12.09 -3.39 20.47
N TYR A 243 -13.02 -3.75 19.61
CA TYR A 243 -13.13 -5.09 19.04
C TYR A 243 -12.28 -5.19 17.76
N ILE A 244 -11.53 -6.28 17.62
CA ILE A 244 -10.57 -6.49 16.52
C ILE A 244 -11.13 -7.47 15.50
N PHE A 245 -11.15 -7.06 14.24
CA PHE A 245 -11.36 -7.92 13.09
C PHE A 245 -10.01 -8.19 12.41
N GLU A 246 -9.53 -9.41 12.58
CA GLU A 246 -8.29 -9.91 11.96
C GLU A 246 -8.66 -10.67 10.68
N ASP A 247 -8.47 -10.06 9.51
CA ASP A 247 -8.67 -10.70 8.21
C ASP A 247 -7.33 -11.22 7.67
N ASP A 248 -7.13 -12.54 7.70
CA ASP A 248 -5.79 -13.12 7.51
C ASP A 248 -5.74 -14.18 6.39
N PRO A 249 -6.13 -13.83 5.16
CA PRO A 249 -6.24 -14.79 4.06
C PRO A 249 -4.88 -15.26 3.53
N TYR A 250 -3.79 -14.60 3.92
CA TYR A 250 -2.43 -14.85 3.40
C TYR A 250 -1.53 -15.56 4.41
N TYR A 251 -2.02 -15.82 5.64
CA TYR A 251 -1.26 -16.34 6.77
C TYR A 251 -0.37 -17.54 6.46
N LEU A 252 -0.80 -18.46 5.60
CA LEU A 252 -0.06 -19.68 5.28
C LEU A 252 0.96 -19.52 4.13
N ILE A 253 1.05 -18.36 3.48
CA ILE A 253 1.96 -18.14 2.35
C ILE A 253 3.24 -17.48 2.87
N GLN A 254 4.16 -18.29 3.39
CA GLN A 254 5.38 -17.84 4.06
C GLN A 254 6.55 -17.74 3.08
N LEU A 255 7.00 -16.54 2.77
CA LEU A 255 7.95 -16.32 1.69
C LEU A 255 9.40 -16.45 2.14
N GLY A 256 9.73 -16.32 3.44
CA GLY A 256 11.10 -16.51 3.96
C GLY A 256 12.19 -15.65 3.28
N GLU A 257 13.45 -15.91 3.61
CA GLU A 257 14.62 -15.30 2.95
C GLU A 257 15.03 -16.08 1.67
N ASP A 258 15.90 -15.48 0.84
CA ASP A 258 16.28 -15.87 -0.54
C ASP A 258 16.23 -17.38 -0.88
N SER A 259 15.72 -17.71 -2.08
CA SER A 259 15.66 -19.08 -2.61
C SER A 259 17.01 -19.63 -3.10
N SER A 260 18.01 -19.76 -2.22
CA SER A 260 19.13 -20.63 -2.57
C SER A 260 18.62 -22.08 -2.68
N GLU A 261 19.04 -22.86 -3.69
CA GLU A 261 18.59 -24.25 -3.86
C GLU A 261 18.89 -25.15 -2.64
N ASP A 262 19.74 -24.68 -1.72
CA ASP A 262 20.07 -25.35 -0.47
C ASP A 262 19.23 -24.91 0.74
N SER A 263 18.55 -23.75 0.71
CA SER A 263 17.74 -23.26 1.86
C SER A 263 16.38 -23.93 2.00
N ASP A 264 15.82 -24.51 0.93
CA ASP A 264 14.53 -25.22 0.96
C ASP A 264 14.69 -26.74 1.19
N LYS A 265 15.91 -27.28 1.14
CA LYS A 265 16.23 -28.67 1.51
C LYS A 265 16.36 -28.79 3.02
N GLY A 266 15.27 -28.62 3.78
CA GLY A 266 15.36 -28.85 5.22
C GLY A 266 14.22 -28.35 6.09
N LEU A 267 13.24 -27.61 5.58
CA LEU A 267 12.10 -27.23 6.40
C LEU A 267 11.25 -28.48 6.67
N ASP A 268 11.31 -28.99 7.90
CA ASP A 268 10.34 -29.94 8.39
C ASP A 268 9.05 -29.22 8.81
N ALA A 269 7.98 -29.99 9.04
CA ALA A 269 6.68 -29.42 9.38
C ALA A 269 6.68 -28.65 10.73
N ASP A 270 7.57 -28.98 11.67
CA ASP A 270 7.69 -28.29 12.94
C ASP A 270 8.38 -26.92 12.77
N ASP A 271 9.38 -26.83 11.91
CA ASP A 271 10.04 -25.57 11.57
C ASP A 271 9.09 -24.61 10.86
N TYR A 272 8.31 -25.11 9.89
CA TYR A 272 7.28 -24.31 9.22
C TYR A 272 6.22 -23.79 10.21
N LEU A 273 5.72 -24.63 11.12
CA LEU A 273 4.74 -24.18 12.11
C LEU A 273 5.30 -23.15 13.10
N ARG A 274 6.60 -23.22 13.40
CA ARG A 274 7.29 -22.24 14.25
C ARG A 274 7.58 -20.92 13.55
N SER A 275 7.70 -20.91 12.23
CA SER A 275 7.93 -19.67 11.46
C SER A 275 6.66 -18.84 11.26
N LEU A 276 5.47 -19.42 11.46
CA LEU A 276 4.21 -18.70 11.35
C LEU A 276 4.13 -17.55 12.38
N PRO A 277 3.78 -16.32 11.95
CA PRO A 277 3.62 -15.18 12.87
C PRO A 277 2.55 -15.44 13.93
N ALA A 278 2.73 -14.90 15.14
CA ALA A 278 1.67 -14.94 16.15
C ALA A 278 0.44 -14.14 15.68
N SER A 279 -0.74 -14.74 15.69
CA SER A 279 -2.01 -14.06 15.35
C SER A 279 -2.52 -13.20 16.51
N TYR A 280 -3.41 -12.24 16.24
CA TYR A 280 -4.11 -11.54 17.33
C TYR A 280 -4.92 -12.49 18.19
N LEU A 281 -5.54 -13.49 17.57
CA LEU A 281 -6.23 -14.57 18.28
C LEU A 281 -5.32 -15.29 19.30
N SER A 282 -4.03 -15.46 18.99
CA SER A 282 -3.07 -16.09 19.91
C SER A 282 -2.73 -15.22 21.14
N LEU A 283 -2.90 -13.90 21.01
CA LEU A 283 -2.70 -12.91 22.06
C LEU A 283 -3.99 -12.60 22.82
N ASP A 284 -5.13 -13.16 22.39
CA ASP A 284 -6.44 -12.69 22.80
C ASP A 284 -6.87 -13.18 24.20
N VAL A 285 -6.39 -12.49 25.23
CA VAL A 285 -6.74 -12.76 26.63
C VAL A 285 -8.14 -12.27 27.02
N SER A 286 -8.71 -11.33 26.26
CA SER A 286 -10.02 -10.71 26.57
C SER A 286 -11.17 -11.22 25.71
N GLY A 287 -10.89 -12.02 24.67
CA GLY A 287 -11.88 -12.52 23.73
C GLY A 287 -12.39 -11.46 22.76
N ARG A 288 -11.58 -10.43 22.46
CA ARG A 288 -11.91 -9.26 21.63
C ARG A 288 -11.59 -9.43 20.14
N VAL A 289 -11.14 -10.61 19.73
CA VAL A 289 -10.72 -10.86 18.34
C VAL A 289 -11.75 -11.74 17.64
N LEU A 290 -12.19 -11.30 16.47
CA LEU A 290 -12.80 -12.16 15.45
C LEU A 290 -11.79 -12.31 14.31
N ARG A 291 -11.23 -13.51 14.22
CA ARG A 291 -10.30 -13.89 13.15
C ARG A 291 -11.08 -14.48 11.98
N MET A 292 -10.77 -14.05 10.76
CA MET A 292 -11.33 -14.57 9.52
C MET A 292 -10.26 -15.33 8.73
N ASP A 293 -10.52 -16.61 8.48
CA ASP A 293 -9.67 -17.48 7.66
C ASP A 293 -10.42 -17.91 6.39
N THR A 294 -9.69 -18.30 5.34
CA THR A 294 -10.29 -18.73 4.07
C THR A 294 -9.49 -19.82 3.37
N THR A 295 -10.20 -20.64 2.59
CA THR A 295 -9.57 -21.57 1.64
C THR A 295 -9.17 -20.89 0.33
N SER A 296 -9.55 -19.62 0.11
CA SER A 296 -9.45 -18.95 -1.20
C SER A 296 -8.02 -18.80 -1.73
N LYS A 297 -7.03 -18.65 -0.85
CA LYS A 297 -5.62 -18.45 -1.23
C LYS A 297 -4.75 -19.68 -0.98
N VAL A 298 -5.33 -20.72 -0.40
CA VAL A 298 -4.64 -21.95 -0.01
C VAL A 298 -5.09 -23.12 -0.87
N LEU A 299 -6.39 -23.23 -1.16
CA LEU A 299 -6.97 -24.28 -2.00
C LEU A 299 -7.51 -23.69 -3.30
N ALA A 300 -8.67 -23.02 -3.26
CA ALA A 300 -9.27 -22.39 -4.44
C ALA A 300 -10.31 -21.32 -4.07
N PRO A 301 -10.29 -20.13 -4.73
CA PRO A 301 -11.28 -19.07 -4.49
C PRO A 301 -12.74 -19.47 -4.78
N GLY A 302 -12.93 -20.37 -5.74
CA GLY A 302 -14.25 -20.83 -6.20
C GLY A 302 -14.98 -21.73 -5.21
N LEU A 303 -14.30 -22.24 -4.18
CA LEU A 303 -14.92 -23.05 -3.12
C LEU A 303 -15.88 -22.25 -2.25
N ARG A 304 -15.74 -20.90 -2.26
CA ARG A 304 -16.54 -19.98 -1.43
C ARG A 304 -16.64 -20.46 0.02
N CYS A 305 -15.50 -20.84 0.61
CA CYS A 305 -15.45 -21.42 1.94
C CYS A 305 -14.35 -20.79 2.79
N GLY A 306 -14.62 -20.66 4.09
CA GLY A 306 -13.72 -20.15 5.11
C GLY A 306 -14.31 -20.40 6.48
N TRP A 307 -13.75 -19.79 7.52
CA TRP A 307 -14.32 -19.84 8.85
C TRP A 307 -13.95 -18.58 9.63
N VAL A 308 -14.73 -18.29 10.66
CA VAL A 308 -14.40 -17.30 11.69
C VAL A 308 -14.06 -17.99 12.98
N THR A 309 -13.14 -17.42 13.76
CA THR A 309 -12.84 -17.83 15.12
C THR A 309 -12.99 -16.64 16.06
N ALA A 310 -13.85 -16.76 17.08
CA ALA A 310 -14.13 -15.69 18.03
C ALA A 310 -14.67 -16.25 19.36
N SER A 311 -14.98 -15.39 20.34
CA SER A 311 -15.67 -15.83 21.56
C SER A 311 -17.08 -16.39 21.26
N SER A 312 -17.57 -17.31 22.10
CA SER A 312 -18.84 -17.99 21.87
C SER A 312 -20.05 -17.06 21.68
N GLN A 313 -20.11 -15.96 22.43
CA GLN A 313 -21.21 -14.99 22.30
C GLN A 313 -21.26 -14.36 20.90
N VAL A 314 -20.09 -14.10 20.30
CA VAL A 314 -19.96 -13.50 18.98
C VAL A 314 -20.28 -14.53 17.91
N ILE A 315 -19.80 -15.76 18.05
CA ILE A 315 -20.11 -16.86 17.12
C ILE A 315 -21.62 -17.17 17.11
N ASN A 316 -22.30 -17.12 18.26
CA ASN A 316 -23.76 -17.29 18.31
C ASN A 316 -24.50 -16.23 17.49
N LYS A 317 -24.10 -14.95 17.62
CA LYS A 317 -24.67 -13.86 16.80
C LYS A 317 -24.35 -14.04 15.32
N PHE A 318 -23.12 -14.45 15.00
CA PHE A 318 -22.69 -14.74 13.64
C PHE A 318 -23.52 -15.84 12.97
N ILE A 319 -23.79 -16.94 13.68
CA ILE A 319 -24.62 -18.04 13.18
C ILE A 319 -26.07 -17.59 13.00
N ALA A 320 -26.62 -16.86 13.98
CA ALA A 320 -27.97 -16.33 13.90
C ALA A 320 -28.16 -15.36 12.72
N TYR A 321 -27.13 -14.59 12.37
CA TYR A 321 -27.14 -13.76 11.17
C TYR A 321 -26.96 -14.57 9.88
N SER A 322 -26.05 -15.54 9.88
CA SER A 322 -25.85 -16.43 8.73
C SER A 322 -27.15 -17.14 8.35
N GLU A 323 -27.97 -17.54 9.34
CA GLU A 323 -29.26 -18.21 9.15
C GLU A 323 -30.25 -17.48 8.25
N VAL A 324 -30.23 -16.15 8.27
CA VAL A 324 -31.16 -15.31 7.51
C VAL A 324 -30.49 -14.60 6.33
N SER A 325 -29.21 -14.92 6.09
CA SER A 325 -28.42 -14.36 5.00
C SER A 325 -27.84 -15.47 4.11
N VAL A 326 -26.58 -15.84 4.32
CA VAL A 326 -25.84 -16.78 3.48
C VAL A 326 -26.16 -18.25 3.76
N ALA A 327 -26.91 -18.54 4.83
CA ALA A 327 -27.17 -19.84 5.42
C ALA A 327 -25.89 -20.61 5.78
N SER A 328 -25.17 -21.14 4.81
CA SER A 328 -23.92 -21.89 4.95
C SER A 328 -23.21 -21.99 3.60
N PRO A 329 -21.92 -22.37 3.56
CA PRO A 329 -21.24 -22.69 2.31
C PRO A 329 -21.93 -23.84 1.58
N SER A 330 -21.68 -23.93 0.28
CA SER A 330 -22.17 -25.00 -0.58
C SER A 330 -21.79 -26.38 -0.03
N GLY A 331 -22.78 -27.27 0.16
CA GLY A 331 -22.58 -28.64 0.64
C GLY A 331 -21.55 -29.44 -0.17
N PRO A 332 -21.64 -29.47 -1.52
CA PRO A 332 -20.60 -30.08 -2.36
C PRO A 332 -19.19 -29.52 -2.14
N SER A 333 -19.05 -28.20 -1.90
CA SER A 333 -17.75 -27.60 -1.59
C SER A 333 -17.23 -28.05 -0.23
N GLN A 334 -18.11 -28.18 0.77
CA GLN A 334 -17.74 -28.71 2.09
C GLN A 334 -17.34 -30.18 2.01
N ALA A 335 -18.07 -31.02 1.27
CA ALA A 335 -17.75 -32.42 1.05
C ALA A 335 -16.38 -32.59 0.37
N MET A 336 -16.09 -31.81 -0.68
CA MET A 336 -14.79 -31.79 -1.35
C MET A 336 -13.66 -31.41 -0.40
N ILE A 337 -13.84 -30.36 0.42
CA ILE A 337 -12.85 -29.93 1.39
C ILE A 337 -12.64 -30.98 2.48
N TYR A 338 -13.71 -31.61 2.98
CA TYR A 338 -13.64 -32.66 4.00
C TYR A 338 -12.89 -33.89 3.48
N LYS A 339 -13.26 -34.42 2.31
CA LYS A 339 -12.60 -35.59 1.70
C LYS A 339 -11.12 -35.31 1.44
N LEU A 340 -10.77 -34.09 1.04
CA LEU A 340 -9.38 -33.68 0.85
C LEU A 340 -8.62 -33.55 2.17
N LEU A 341 -9.09 -32.70 3.09
CA LEU A 341 -8.33 -32.30 4.27
C LEU A 341 -8.35 -33.32 5.40
N ASP A 342 -9.43 -34.07 5.57
CA ASP A 342 -9.56 -35.05 6.66
C ASP A 342 -9.26 -36.48 6.18
N GLN A 343 -9.91 -36.92 5.10
CA GLN A 343 -9.85 -38.33 4.68
C GLN A 343 -8.61 -38.66 3.84
N THR A 344 -8.08 -37.70 3.08
CA THR A 344 -6.99 -37.95 2.13
C THR A 344 -5.66 -37.40 2.62
N TRP A 345 -5.57 -36.10 2.91
CA TRP A 345 -4.32 -35.45 3.34
C TRP A 345 -4.07 -35.57 4.83
N GLY A 346 -5.13 -35.49 5.64
CA GLY A 346 -5.00 -35.22 7.07
C GLY A 346 -4.27 -33.90 7.35
N HIS A 347 -4.05 -33.63 8.64
CA HIS A 347 -3.33 -32.42 9.09
C HIS A 347 -1.90 -32.35 8.53
N GLU A 348 -1.19 -33.49 8.48
CA GLU A 348 0.19 -33.53 8.00
C GLU A 348 0.28 -33.22 6.49
N GLY A 349 -0.59 -33.83 5.67
CA GLY A 349 -0.64 -33.54 4.23
C GLY A 349 -1.03 -32.09 3.95
N PHE A 350 -1.94 -31.50 4.73
CA PHE A 350 -2.28 -30.08 4.62
C PHE A 350 -1.11 -29.15 4.96
N ILE A 351 -0.34 -29.46 6.00
CA ILE A 351 0.86 -28.67 6.35
C ILE A 351 1.91 -28.77 5.24
N ARG A 352 2.15 -29.98 4.70
CA ARG A 352 3.05 -30.17 3.55
C ARG A 352 2.58 -29.39 2.33
N TRP A 353 1.27 -29.36 2.06
CA TRP A 353 0.69 -28.53 1.00
C TRP A 353 0.97 -27.04 1.20
N ALA A 354 0.78 -26.52 2.42
CA ALA A 354 1.04 -25.12 2.75
C ALA A 354 2.53 -24.75 2.63
N MET A 355 3.43 -25.67 3.00
CA MET A 355 4.88 -25.53 2.79
C MET A 355 5.24 -25.47 1.31
N MET A 356 4.70 -26.40 0.51
CA MET A 356 4.92 -26.41 -0.94
C MET A 356 4.39 -25.12 -1.59
N LEU A 357 3.19 -24.68 -1.20
CA LEU A 357 2.60 -23.43 -1.65
C LEU A 357 3.52 -22.23 -1.35
N SER A 358 4.06 -22.18 -0.13
CA SER A 358 5.01 -21.15 0.31
C SER A 358 6.28 -21.11 -0.57
N VAL A 359 6.84 -22.27 -0.91
CA VAL A 359 8.00 -22.38 -1.82
C VAL A 359 7.66 -21.85 -3.22
N GLN A 360 6.49 -22.20 -3.77
CA GLN A 360 6.08 -21.73 -5.09
C GLN A 360 5.88 -20.21 -5.13
N TYR A 361 5.27 -19.63 -4.10
CA TYR A 361 5.09 -18.18 -4.00
C TYR A 361 6.41 -17.44 -3.75
N ARG A 362 7.34 -18.01 -2.97
CA ARG A 362 8.71 -17.51 -2.79
C ARG A 362 9.44 -17.39 -4.13
N ARG A 363 9.47 -18.46 -4.92
CA ARG A 363 10.07 -18.45 -6.27
C ARG A 363 9.50 -17.34 -7.15
N ARG A 364 8.17 -17.19 -7.16
CA ARG A 364 7.47 -16.14 -7.95
C ARG A 364 7.81 -14.73 -7.47
N ARG A 365 7.89 -14.53 -6.16
CA ARG A 365 8.33 -13.27 -5.55
C ARG A 365 9.75 -12.93 -5.97
N ASP A 366 10.66 -13.90 -5.99
CA ASP A 366 12.07 -13.70 -6.30
C ASP A 366 12.28 -13.36 -7.79
N ILE A 367 11.50 -13.96 -8.69
CA ILE A 367 11.43 -13.59 -10.12
C ILE A 367 10.97 -12.14 -10.28
N LEU A 368 9.86 -11.75 -9.62
CA LEU A 368 9.34 -10.39 -9.68
C LEU A 368 10.37 -9.38 -9.15
N PHE A 369 10.98 -9.68 -8.00
CA PHE A 369 11.96 -8.83 -7.35
C PHE A 369 13.23 -8.64 -8.19
N THR A 370 13.74 -9.71 -8.79
CA THR A 370 14.88 -9.65 -9.72
C THR A 370 14.56 -8.79 -10.93
N ALA A 371 13.37 -8.94 -11.52
CA ALA A 371 12.93 -8.10 -12.62
C ALA A 371 12.76 -6.63 -12.21
N CYS A 372 12.28 -6.35 -10.98
CA CYS A 372 12.17 -5.00 -10.46
C CYS A 372 13.55 -4.32 -10.36
N LYS A 373 14.55 -5.03 -9.82
CA LYS A 373 15.94 -4.53 -9.76
C LYS A 373 16.51 -4.24 -11.16
N ALA A 374 16.19 -5.08 -12.15
CA ALA A 374 16.72 -4.92 -13.50
C ALA A 374 16.02 -3.82 -14.31
N HIS A 375 14.73 -3.57 -14.08
CA HIS A 375 13.92 -2.76 -15.00
C HIS A 375 13.25 -1.54 -14.40
N LEU A 376 13.12 -1.40 -13.08
CA LEU A 376 12.55 -0.19 -12.47
C LEU A 376 13.66 0.86 -12.23
N PRO A 377 13.39 2.16 -12.43
CA PRO A 377 14.37 3.21 -12.18
C PRO A 377 14.75 3.29 -10.69
N SER A 378 15.97 2.86 -10.33
CA SER A 378 16.41 2.67 -8.94
C SER A 378 16.47 3.96 -8.09
N GLY A 379 16.66 5.12 -8.72
CA GLY A 379 16.62 6.42 -8.03
C GLY A 379 15.21 6.94 -7.73
N ILE A 380 14.18 6.34 -8.32
CA ILE A 380 12.79 6.79 -8.20
C ILE A 380 11.94 5.72 -7.50
N CYS A 381 12.10 4.46 -7.86
CA CYS A 381 11.28 3.38 -7.33
C CYS A 381 11.94 2.74 -6.11
N SER A 382 11.17 2.56 -5.03
CA SER A 382 11.57 1.80 -3.85
C SER A 382 10.51 0.76 -3.50
N TRP A 383 10.94 -0.35 -2.91
CA TRP A 383 10.06 -1.43 -2.47
C TRP A 383 10.75 -2.28 -1.41
N ARG A 384 9.94 -2.92 -0.55
CA ARG A 384 10.41 -3.89 0.44
C ARG A 384 10.07 -5.31 -0.01
N VAL A 385 10.97 -6.25 0.26
CA VAL A 385 10.71 -7.68 0.03
C VAL A 385 9.64 -8.15 1.02
N PRO A 386 8.51 -8.69 0.58
CA PRO A 386 7.47 -9.18 1.48
C PRO A 386 7.89 -10.51 2.12
N ASP A 387 7.56 -10.66 3.40
CA ASP A 387 7.78 -11.88 4.18
C ASP A 387 6.62 -12.88 4.03
N VAL A 388 5.41 -12.37 3.77
CA VAL A 388 4.17 -13.16 3.68
C VAL A 388 3.32 -12.68 2.51
N GLY A 389 2.59 -13.60 1.88
CA GLY A 389 1.51 -13.26 0.96
C GLY A 389 1.94 -13.20 -0.51
N MET A 390 1.35 -12.27 -1.26
CA MET A 390 1.36 -12.32 -2.72
C MET A 390 1.42 -10.96 -3.43
N PHE A 391 1.84 -9.92 -2.70
CA PHE A 391 1.89 -8.55 -3.18
C PHE A 391 3.27 -7.93 -2.96
N LEU A 392 3.69 -7.10 -3.92
CA LEU A 392 4.84 -6.22 -3.82
C LEU A 392 4.35 -4.79 -4.00
N TRP A 393 4.73 -3.92 -3.07
CA TRP A 393 4.34 -2.51 -3.07
C TRP A 393 5.50 -1.65 -3.55
N ILE A 394 5.28 -0.91 -4.65
CA ILE A 394 6.27 -0.02 -5.25
C ILE A 394 5.90 1.41 -4.91
N ASN A 395 6.78 2.11 -4.20
CA ASN A 395 6.68 3.54 -3.95
C ASN A 395 7.55 4.31 -4.94
N LEU A 396 7.04 5.44 -5.44
CA LEU A 396 7.79 6.36 -6.30
C LEU A 396 8.17 7.60 -5.49
N ASN A 397 9.48 7.77 -5.27
CA ASN A 397 10.09 8.94 -4.65
C ASN A 397 10.25 10.05 -5.69
N LEU A 398 9.20 10.85 -5.86
CA LEU A 398 9.19 12.00 -6.76
C LEU A 398 9.39 13.27 -5.93
N SER A 399 10.35 14.13 -6.32
CA SER A 399 10.66 15.41 -5.66
C SER A 399 9.59 16.50 -5.91
N TYR A 400 8.30 16.11 -5.93
CA TYR A 400 7.11 16.81 -6.42
C TYR A 400 6.80 16.54 -7.92
N PRO A 401 5.53 16.25 -8.31
CA PRO A 401 5.18 15.94 -9.70
C PRO A 401 5.16 17.20 -10.59
N SER A 402 6.27 17.44 -11.30
CA SER A 402 6.51 18.64 -12.11
C SER A 402 5.52 18.90 -13.24
N LEU A 403 4.88 17.86 -13.80
CA LEU A 403 3.96 17.99 -14.94
C LEU A 403 2.58 18.57 -14.59
N ALA A 404 2.14 18.47 -13.34
CA ALA A 404 0.76 18.81 -12.96
C ALA A 404 0.59 20.22 -12.39
N MET A 405 1.69 20.97 -12.19
CA MET A 405 1.66 22.24 -11.45
C MET A 405 0.92 23.38 -12.14
N ASN A 406 0.74 23.32 -13.46
CA ASN A 406 0.09 24.43 -14.18
C ASN A 406 -1.45 24.39 -14.14
N ASP A 407 -2.08 23.29 -13.69
CA ASP A 407 -3.53 23.06 -13.87
C ASP A 407 -4.24 22.38 -12.67
N LYS A 408 -3.63 22.28 -11.47
CA LYS A 408 -4.22 21.59 -10.31
C LYS A 408 -4.17 22.44 -9.05
N ASP A 409 -5.28 22.47 -8.30
CA ASP A 409 -5.49 23.34 -7.15
C ASP A 409 -4.87 22.77 -5.85
N SER A 410 -4.46 21.50 -5.84
CA SER A 410 -3.90 20.85 -4.65
C SER A 410 -2.86 19.75 -4.92
N GLU A 411 -2.00 19.52 -3.93
CA GLU A 411 -0.89 18.53 -4.00
C GLU A 411 -1.38 17.09 -4.27
N TRP A 412 -2.46 16.66 -3.62
CA TRP A 412 -2.99 15.30 -3.80
C TRP A 412 -3.52 15.07 -5.22
N GLU A 413 -4.07 16.10 -5.87
CA GLU A 413 -4.52 16.03 -7.27
C GLU A 413 -3.34 15.88 -8.23
N ALA A 414 -2.22 16.55 -7.94
CA ALA A 414 -0.99 16.40 -8.71
C ALA A 414 -0.45 14.97 -8.62
N TYR A 415 -0.37 14.39 -7.42
CA TYR A 415 0.01 12.99 -7.23
C TYR A 415 -0.97 12.02 -7.92
N ARG A 416 -2.28 12.28 -7.80
CA ARG A 416 -3.30 11.46 -8.45
C ARG A 416 -3.18 11.48 -9.97
N TYR A 417 -2.96 12.65 -10.56
CA TYR A 417 -2.75 12.80 -11.99
C TYR A 417 -1.51 12.04 -12.48
N THR A 418 -0.41 12.11 -11.73
CA THR A 418 0.81 11.34 -12.02
C THR A 418 0.55 9.84 -11.98
N GLU A 419 -0.10 9.36 -10.93
CA GLU A 419 -0.45 7.94 -10.79
C GLU A 419 -1.33 7.47 -11.96
N ASP A 420 -2.33 8.27 -12.34
CA ASP A 420 -3.24 7.96 -13.45
C ASP A 420 -2.51 7.94 -14.80
N THR A 421 -1.58 8.86 -15.02
CA THR A 421 -0.77 8.92 -16.25
C THR A 421 0.15 7.70 -16.38
N ILE A 422 0.86 7.35 -15.30
CA ILE A 422 1.72 6.15 -15.29
C ILE A 422 0.87 4.89 -15.48
N PHE A 423 -0.30 4.83 -14.85
CA PHE A 423 -1.23 3.71 -15.02
C PHE A 423 -1.68 3.56 -16.48
N SER A 424 -2.09 4.64 -17.15
CA SER A 424 -2.49 4.60 -18.56
C SER A 424 -1.34 4.15 -19.47
N LYS A 425 -0.13 4.69 -19.28
CA LYS A 425 1.07 4.25 -20.02
C LYS A 425 1.41 2.78 -19.77
N ALA A 426 1.20 2.29 -18.55
CA ALA A 426 1.38 0.87 -18.23
C ALA A 426 0.42 -0.02 -19.03
N GLN A 427 -0.86 0.39 -19.15
CA GLN A 427 -1.86 -0.31 -19.95
C GLN A 427 -1.52 -0.30 -21.45
N GLU A 428 -1.09 0.84 -21.98
CA GLU A 428 -0.62 0.98 -23.37
C GLU A 428 0.58 0.06 -23.66
N ASN A 429 1.49 -0.08 -22.69
CA ASN A 429 2.62 -1.02 -22.76
C ASN A 429 2.20 -2.49 -22.57
N GLY A 430 0.92 -2.77 -22.33
CA GLY A 430 0.37 -4.12 -22.19
C GLY A 430 0.69 -4.76 -20.84
N VAL A 431 0.66 -3.99 -19.75
CA VAL A 431 0.71 -4.49 -18.36
C VAL A 431 -0.36 -3.81 -17.52
N VAL A 432 -0.99 -4.58 -16.63
CA VAL A 432 -1.96 -4.06 -15.67
C VAL A 432 -1.37 -4.16 -14.26
N VAL A 433 -1.33 -3.01 -13.58
CA VAL A 433 -0.95 -2.87 -12.17
C VAL A 433 -2.14 -2.29 -11.40
N SER A 434 -2.10 -2.30 -10.07
CA SER A 434 -3.13 -1.62 -9.26
C SER A 434 -2.59 -0.31 -8.72
N LYS A 435 -3.34 0.78 -8.94
CA LYS A 435 -3.03 2.11 -8.40
C LYS A 435 -3.11 2.09 -6.87
N GLY A 436 -2.17 2.72 -6.19
CA GLY A 436 -2.13 2.80 -4.74
C GLY A 436 -3.30 3.57 -4.17
N SER A 437 -3.73 4.64 -4.85
CA SER A 437 -4.85 5.47 -4.40
C SER A 437 -6.20 4.72 -4.35
N TRP A 438 -6.34 3.59 -5.06
CA TRP A 438 -7.55 2.75 -4.97
C TRP A 438 -7.73 2.14 -3.59
N PHE A 439 -6.63 1.91 -2.87
CA PHE A 439 -6.64 1.26 -1.57
C PHE A 439 -6.74 2.26 -0.41
N MET A 440 -6.65 3.57 -0.69
CA MET A 440 -6.68 4.59 0.34
C MET A 440 -8.06 4.73 0.96
N THR A 441 -8.08 4.86 2.29
CA THR A 441 -9.28 5.22 3.07
C THR A 441 -9.70 6.68 2.83
N ASN A 442 -8.74 7.56 2.55
CA ASN A 442 -8.98 8.95 2.16
C ASN A 442 -7.96 9.41 1.11
N VAL A 443 -8.41 9.63 -0.14
CA VAL A 443 -7.52 10.02 -1.25
C VAL A 443 -6.98 11.45 -1.12
N THR A 444 -7.65 12.33 -0.38
CA THR A 444 -7.16 13.72 -0.21
C THR A 444 -5.92 13.80 0.68
N GLU A 445 -5.61 12.72 1.39
CA GLU A 445 -4.40 12.54 2.20
C GLU A 445 -3.23 11.96 1.40
N MET A 446 -3.36 11.82 0.07
CA MET A 446 -2.28 11.29 -0.78
C MET A 446 -1.06 12.23 -0.75
N ARG A 447 0.12 11.66 -0.49
CA ARG A 447 1.42 12.37 -0.40
C ARG A 447 2.51 11.71 -1.25
N GLY A 448 2.13 10.83 -2.15
CA GLY A 448 3.06 10.06 -2.97
C GLY A 448 2.33 9.14 -3.92
N VAL A 449 3.07 8.55 -4.86
CA VAL A 449 2.54 7.64 -5.87
C VAL A 449 3.04 6.24 -5.57
N SER A 450 2.13 5.28 -5.53
CA SER A 450 2.47 3.89 -5.28
C SER A 450 1.66 2.96 -6.17
N PHE A 451 2.21 1.77 -6.42
CA PHE A 451 1.54 0.72 -7.19
C PHE A 451 1.70 -0.62 -6.51
N ARG A 452 0.63 -1.43 -6.53
CA ARG A 452 0.68 -2.83 -6.11
C ARG A 452 0.88 -3.72 -7.32
N LEU A 453 1.91 -4.55 -7.27
CA LEU A 453 2.11 -5.69 -8.17
C LEU A 453 1.79 -6.98 -7.43
N THR A 454 1.23 -7.96 -8.13
CA THR A 454 1.06 -9.32 -7.61
C THR A 454 1.93 -10.29 -8.40
N PHE A 455 2.55 -11.24 -7.70
CA PHE A 455 3.29 -12.35 -8.31
C PHE A 455 2.47 -13.66 -8.34
N ALA A 456 1.17 -13.60 -8.02
CA ALA A 456 0.28 -14.76 -8.00
C ALA A 456 -0.33 -15.12 -9.36
N ALA A 457 -0.74 -14.11 -10.14
CA ALA A 457 -1.69 -14.31 -11.24
C ALA A 457 -1.04 -14.69 -12.57
N ALA A 458 0.08 -14.06 -12.92
CA ALA A 458 0.75 -14.28 -14.20
C ALA A 458 1.53 -15.61 -14.21
N GLN A 459 1.76 -16.18 -15.41
CA GLN A 459 2.77 -17.23 -15.59
C GLN A 459 4.17 -16.68 -15.31
N GLU A 460 5.10 -17.52 -14.86
CA GLU A 460 6.45 -17.09 -14.45
C GLU A 460 7.19 -16.32 -15.55
N GLU A 461 7.09 -16.78 -16.79
CA GLU A 461 7.72 -16.17 -17.97
C GLU A 461 7.15 -14.77 -18.27
N GLY A 462 5.91 -14.52 -17.84
CA GLY A 462 5.23 -13.23 -18.01
C GLY A 462 5.60 -12.20 -16.96
N ILE A 463 6.07 -12.61 -15.77
CA ILE A 463 6.34 -11.71 -14.63
C ILE A 463 7.45 -10.71 -15.00
N ALA A 464 8.60 -11.18 -15.49
CA ALA A 464 9.72 -10.30 -15.83
C ALA A 464 9.36 -9.31 -16.94
N ARG A 465 8.64 -9.78 -17.97
CA ARG A 465 8.16 -8.95 -19.09
C ARG A 465 7.15 -7.89 -18.63
N ALA A 466 6.27 -8.23 -17.68
CA ALA A 466 5.33 -7.29 -17.11
C ALA A 466 6.05 -6.16 -16.35
N VAL A 467 7.07 -6.49 -15.56
CA VAL A 467 7.88 -5.49 -14.85
C VAL A 467 8.69 -4.64 -15.82
N GLU A 468 9.24 -5.23 -16.88
CA GLU A 468 9.92 -4.49 -17.94
C GLU A 468 9.01 -3.42 -18.56
N ARG A 469 7.78 -3.82 -18.95
CA ARG A 469 6.75 -2.93 -19.51
C ARG A 469 6.33 -1.83 -18.53
N PHE A 470 6.21 -2.17 -17.25
CA PHE A 470 5.89 -1.21 -16.21
C PHE A 470 7.04 -0.19 -16.00
N GLY A 471 8.29 -0.66 -15.97
CA GLY A 471 9.46 0.21 -15.92
C GLY A 471 9.57 1.16 -17.12
N ARG A 472 9.18 0.70 -18.32
CA ARG A 472 9.08 1.57 -19.51
C ARG A 472 8.00 2.63 -19.35
N ALA A 473 6.86 2.32 -18.74
CA ALA A 473 5.80 3.29 -18.49
C ALA A 473 6.26 4.40 -17.52
N ILE A 474 6.96 4.03 -16.45
CA ILE A 474 7.54 4.99 -15.49
C ILE A 474 8.59 5.86 -16.19
N ARG A 475 9.53 5.27 -16.96
CA ARG A 475 10.51 6.05 -17.72
C ARG A 475 9.88 7.01 -18.71
N SER A 476 8.87 6.56 -19.46
CA SER A 476 8.15 7.43 -20.39
C SER A 476 7.48 8.60 -19.69
N TYR A 477 6.88 8.39 -18.51
CA TYR A 477 6.37 9.50 -17.69
C TYR A 477 7.49 10.46 -17.26
N LEU A 478 8.63 9.92 -16.80
CA LEU A 478 9.75 10.73 -16.36
C LEU A 478 10.39 11.51 -17.52
N GLU A 479 10.48 10.94 -18.71
CA GLU A 479 10.95 11.61 -19.94
C GLU A 479 10.00 12.74 -20.34
N ASP A 480 8.69 12.49 -20.32
CA ASP A 480 7.69 13.54 -20.55
C ASP A 480 7.82 14.67 -19.50
N ALA A 481 8.14 14.31 -18.25
CA ALA A 481 8.26 15.24 -17.13
C ALA A 481 9.59 16.03 -17.07
N ALA A 482 10.68 15.43 -17.55
CA ALA A 482 12.02 16.02 -17.51
C ALA A 482 12.36 16.84 -18.77
N GLY A 483 11.54 16.75 -19.82
CA GLY A 483 11.91 17.20 -21.16
C GLY A 483 12.88 16.21 -21.83
N THR A 484 13.25 16.48 -23.08
CA THR A 484 13.98 15.52 -23.94
C THR A 484 15.43 15.24 -23.52
N GLY A 485 15.97 16.01 -22.56
CA GLY A 485 17.40 15.99 -22.24
C GLY A 485 18.30 16.56 -23.34
N ASP A 486 17.70 17.12 -24.40
CA ASP A 486 18.44 17.80 -25.44
C ASP A 486 19.16 19.03 -24.87
N ILE A 487 20.41 19.24 -25.31
CA ILE A 487 21.16 20.43 -24.96
C ILE A 487 20.47 21.64 -25.59
N CYS A 488 19.72 22.41 -24.80
CA CYS A 488 19.04 23.61 -25.27
C CYS A 488 20.01 24.77 -25.55
N GLY A 489 21.20 24.75 -24.91
CA GLY A 489 22.22 25.77 -25.07
C GLY A 489 23.57 25.33 -24.51
N SER A 490 24.64 26.00 -24.95
CA SER A 490 25.99 25.77 -24.44
C SER A 490 26.67 27.10 -24.16
N TYR A 491 27.55 27.08 -23.17
CA TYR A 491 28.32 28.25 -22.75
C TYR A 491 29.82 27.92 -22.83
N GLN A 492 30.61 28.91 -23.25
CA GLN A 492 32.07 28.85 -23.19
C GLN A 492 32.61 30.05 -22.42
N LYS A 493 33.55 29.80 -21.49
CA LYS A 493 34.07 30.86 -20.63
C LYS A 493 34.87 31.88 -21.40
N ARG A 494 34.38 33.12 -21.49
CA ARG A 494 35.08 34.21 -22.19
C ARG A 494 35.94 35.03 -21.24
N ASN A 495 35.41 35.36 -20.05
CA ASN A 495 36.14 36.12 -19.05
C ASN A 495 36.80 35.18 -18.05
N LEU A 496 38.05 34.81 -18.33
CA LEU A 496 38.88 34.06 -17.39
C LEU A 496 39.36 34.96 -16.26
N TRP A 497 39.08 34.55 -15.03
CA TRP A 497 39.68 35.16 -13.85
C TRP A 497 41.20 34.96 -13.91
N HIS A 498 42.00 35.94 -13.47
CA HIS A 498 43.45 35.92 -13.69
C HIS A 498 44.16 34.63 -13.20
N PRO A 499 43.76 33.97 -12.08
CA PRO A 499 44.36 32.70 -11.64
C PRO A 499 43.99 31.50 -12.51
N GLU A 500 42.93 31.60 -13.32
CA GLU A 500 42.46 30.52 -14.18
C GLU A 500 43.20 30.48 -15.52
N ARG A 501 43.77 31.61 -15.94
CA ARG A 501 44.44 31.78 -17.25
C ARG A 501 45.59 30.80 -17.51
N PRO A 502 46.33 30.30 -16.51
CA PRO A 502 47.32 29.24 -16.73
C PRO A 502 46.71 27.87 -17.08
N TYR A 503 45.44 27.64 -16.74
CA TYR A 503 44.79 26.32 -16.82
C TYR A 503 43.67 26.25 -17.86
N LEU A 504 43.06 27.39 -18.20
CA LEU A 504 41.90 27.47 -19.10
C LEU A 504 42.21 28.32 -20.33
N THR A 505 41.53 27.99 -21.43
CA THR A 505 41.54 28.79 -22.67
C THR A 505 40.21 29.53 -22.80
N LEU A 506 40.26 30.83 -23.13
CA LEU A 506 39.07 31.63 -23.32
C LEU A 506 38.29 31.21 -24.58
N GLY A 507 36.97 31.12 -24.45
CA GLY A 507 36.04 30.91 -25.55
C GLY A 507 35.96 32.13 -26.46
N ARG A 508 35.76 31.88 -27.76
CA ARG A 508 35.63 32.94 -28.79
C ARG A 508 34.20 33.15 -29.27
N ASN A 509 33.31 32.20 -28.99
CA ASN A 509 31.92 32.27 -29.42
C ASN A 509 31.17 33.39 -28.67
N PRO A 510 30.22 34.08 -29.33
CA PRO A 510 29.36 35.03 -28.64
C PRO A 510 28.50 34.33 -27.59
N HIS A 511 28.07 35.06 -26.56
CA HIS A 511 27.07 34.55 -25.63
C HIS A 511 25.71 34.58 -26.32
N LEU A 512 25.07 33.41 -26.41
CA LEU A 512 23.77 33.23 -27.05
C LEU A 512 22.76 32.69 -26.04
N ALA A 513 21.52 33.15 -26.14
CA ALA A 513 20.41 32.70 -25.32
C ALA A 513 19.79 31.42 -25.92
N ALA A 514 19.44 30.47 -25.08
CA ALA A 514 18.73 29.26 -25.46
C ALA A 514 17.22 29.45 -25.37
N GLY A 515 16.46 28.81 -26.25
CA GLY A 515 15.02 28.65 -26.05
C GLY A 515 14.76 27.72 -24.87
N THR A 516 13.73 28.03 -24.08
CA THR A 516 13.29 27.17 -22.98
C THR A 516 11.88 26.61 -23.27
N PRO A 517 11.49 25.50 -22.61
CA PRO A 517 10.12 25.00 -22.67
C PRO A 517 9.10 25.97 -22.03
N LEU A 518 9.57 26.92 -21.22
CA LEU A 518 8.72 27.88 -20.51
C LEU A 518 8.18 28.93 -21.50
N LYS A 519 6.94 29.37 -21.27
CA LYS A 519 6.24 30.36 -22.11
C LYS A 519 5.67 31.48 -21.26
N ASP A 520 5.62 32.68 -21.82
CA ASP A 520 4.90 33.80 -21.22
C ASP A 520 3.37 33.68 -21.42
N ILE A 521 2.62 34.61 -20.84
CA ILE A 521 1.15 34.67 -20.92
C ILE A 521 0.60 34.77 -22.36
N ASN A 522 1.43 35.19 -23.32
CA ASN A 522 1.07 35.31 -24.72
C ASN A 522 1.54 34.09 -25.54
N GLY A 523 2.08 33.06 -24.88
CA GLY A 523 2.58 31.84 -25.49
C GLY A 523 3.95 31.96 -26.16
N LYS A 524 4.67 33.08 -25.97
CA LYS A 524 6.03 33.26 -26.47
C LYS A 524 6.99 32.46 -25.58
N SER A 525 7.82 31.63 -26.20
CA SER A 525 8.88 30.90 -25.49
C SER A 525 9.87 31.88 -24.85
N LEU A 526 10.13 31.66 -23.56
CA LEU A 526 11.14 32.39 -22.82
C LEU A 526 12.52 31.92 -23.26
N ARG A 527 13.46 32.86 -23.34
CA ARG A 527 14.86 32.55 -23.64
C ARG A 527 15.74 32.75 -22.42
N ALA A 528 16.64 31.81 -22.17
CA ALA A 528 17.56 31.85 -21.03
C ALA A 528 19.02 31.95 -21.50
N GLY A 529 19.78 32.85 -20.90
CA GLY A 529 21.22 32.96 -21.03
C GLY A 529 21.94 32.32 -19.84
N LEU A 530 23.18 31.88 -20.09
CA LEU A 530 24.08 31.37 -19.06
C LEU A 530 25.35 32.23 -19.05
N LEU A 531 25.75 32.70 -17.87
CA LEU A 531 27.06 33.28 -17.60
C LEU A 531 27.65 32.55 -16.38
N ILE A 532 28.95 32.67 -16.10
CA ILE A 532 29.52 32.05 -14.91
C ILE A 532 30.43 33.00 -14.13
N CYS A 533 30.28 32.96 -12.80
CA CYS A 533 31.20 33.56 -11.83
C CYS A 533 31.74 34.94 -12.27
N TRP A 534 33.01 35.00 -12.69
CA TRP A 534 33.73 36.23 -13.05
C TRP A 534 33.09 37.04 -14.19
N ASP A 535 32.25 36.43 -15.06
CA ASP A 535 31.50 37.18 -16.07
C ASP A 535 30.60 38.25 -15.48
N LEU A 536 30.11 38.06 -14.24
CA LEU A 536 29.23 39.01 -13.55
C LEU A 536 29.83 40.42 -13.51
N THR A 537 31.16 40.51 -13.38
CA THR A 537 31.89 41.78 -13.27
C THR A 537 31.75 42.65 -14.51
N PHE A 538 31.51 42.05 -15.69
CA PHE A 538 31.54 42.72 -16.98
C PHE A 538 30.12 42.81 -17.58
N PRO A 539 29.59 44.00 -17.89
CA PRO A 539 28.24 44.14 -18.46
C PRO A 539 28.09 43.53 -19.86
N GLU A 540 29.17 43.34 -20.59
CA GLU A 540 29.17 42.95 -22.01
C GLU A 540 28.52 41.58 -22.23
N GLY A 541 28.71 40.63 -21.30
CA GLY A 541 28.08 39.31 -21.39
C GLY A 541 26.56 39.37 -21.31
N PHE A 542 26.03 40.21 -20.41
CA PHE A 542 24.60 40.44 -20.25
C PHE A 542 24.01 41.13 -21.47
N ARG A 543 24.69 42.17 -21.96
CA ARG A 543 24.26 42.90 -23.16
C ARG A 543 24.16 41.98 -24.37
N ALA A 544 25.16 41.12 -24.58
CA ALA A 544 25.14 40.15 -25.67
C ALA A 544 23.94 39.18 -25.57
N LEU A 545 23.69 38.63 -24.37
CA LEU A 545 22.56 37.72 -24.14
C LEU A 545 21.21 38.40 -24.33
N VAL A 546 21.03 39.62 -23.81
CA VAL A 546 19.78 40.38 -23.95
C VAL A 546 19.56 40.89 -25.36
N GLN A 547 20.63 41.23 -26.08
CA GLN A 547 20.55 41.56 -27.50
C GLN A 547 20.09 40.35 -28.34
N ASP A 548 20.52 39.14 -27.96
CA ASP A 548 19.97 37.89 -28.49
C ASP A 548 18.61 37.51 -27.85
N GLY A 549 18.05 38.36 -26.98
CA GLY A 549 16.69 38.22 -26.46
C GLY A 549 16.53 37.34 -25.23
N ALA A 550 17.59 37.13 -24.42
CA ALA A 550 17.47 36.47 -23.13
C ALA A 550 16.51 37.23 -22.19
N ASP A 551 15.50 36.56 -21.67
CA ASP A 551 14.57 37.07 -20.66
C ASP A 551 15.07 36.78 -19.23
N LEU A 552 15.80 35.66 -19.11
CA LEU A 552 16.39 35.15 -17.88
C LEU A 552 17.90 34.94 -18.09
N ILE A 553 18.73 35.30 -17.12
CA ILE A 553 20.17 35.02 -17.11
C ILE A 553 20.53 34.30 -15.81
N ILE A 554 21.01 33.07 -15.96
CA ILE A 554 21.42 32.21 -14.84
C ILE A 554 22.94 32.29 -14.70
N ILE A 555 23.41 32.40 -13.46
CA ILE A 555 24.82 32.59 -13.16
C ILE A 555 25.24 31.66 -12.01
N PRO A 556 25.69 30.44 -12.34
CA PRO A 556 26.38 29.59 -11.39
C PRO A 556 27.72 30.19 -11.01
N ALA A 557 28.03 30.19 -9.71
CA ALA A 557 29.26 30.75 -9.19
C ALA A 557 29.82 29.95 -8.00
N TYR A 558 31.14 30.05 -7.84
CA TYR A 558 31.81 29.84 -6.57
C TYR A 558 32.58 31.13 -6.27
N TRP A 559 31.91 32.03 -5.55
CA TRP A 559 32.40 33.35 -5.22
C TRP A 559 32.42 33.49 -3.70
N SER A 560 33.61 33.38 -3.12
CA SER A 560 33.79 33.47 -1.68
C SER A 560 33.44 34.87 -1.18
N THR A 561 32.47 34.94 -0.29
CA THR A 561 32.08 36.19 0.38
C THR A 561 33.05 36.60 1.49
N ALA A 562 33.95 35.70 1.90
CA ALA A 562 34.95 35.97 2.92
C ALA A 562 36.12 36.83 2.41
N GLY A 563 36.34 36.93 1.10
CA GLY A 563 37.42 37.73 0.51
C GLY A 563 38.84 37.38 0.96
N GLY A 564 39.84 38.13 0.46
CA GLY A 564 41.21 38.10 0.96
C GLY A 564 41.35 38.86 2.29
N GLU A 565 42.36 38.52 3.10
CA GLU A 565 42.61 39.20 4.39
C GLU A 565 42.82 40.72 4.22
N ASP A 566 43.55 41.12 3.17
CA ASP A 566 43.79 42.54 2.84
C ASP A 566 42.50 43.32 2.51
N ILE A 567 41.55 42.68 1.81
CA ILE A 567 40.26 43.31 1.45
C ILE A 567 39.38 43.44 2.70
N ARG A 568 39.35 42.40 3.53
CA ARG A 568 38.58 42.41 4.80
C ARG A 568 39.02 43.49 5.76
N GLN A 569 40.33 43.80 5.80
CA GLN A 569 40.84 44.90 6.63
C GLN A 569 40.32 46.28 6.19
N LEU A 570 40.01 46.45 4.90
CA LEU A 570 39.44 47.69 4.37
C LEU A 570 37.91 47.73 4.50
N ASN A 571 37.25 46.62 4.17
CA ASN A 571 35.80 46.44 4.31
C ASN A 571 35.48 44.95 4.45
N GLY A 572 35.00 44.54 5.62
CA GLY A 572 34.65 43.15 5.93
C GLY A 572 33.55 42.57 5.02
N ASP A 573 32.70 43.44 4.46
CA ASP A 573 31.55 43.05 3.63
C ASP A 573 31.77 43.37 2.14
N ALA A 574 33.01 43.66 1.71
CA ALA A 574 33.31 44.16 0.37
C ALA A 574 32.71 43.28 -0.75
N GLU A 575 32.84 41.96 -0.63
CA GLU A 575 32.33 41.00 -1.62
C GLU A 575 30.80 40.96 -1.64
N ILE A 576 30.16 41.04 -0.47
CA ILE A 576 28.69 41.07 -0.35
C ILE A 576 28.15 42.35 -1.00
N VAL A 577 28.74 43.49 -0.68
CA VAL A 577 28.37 44.80 -1.25
C VAL A 577 28.55 44.79 -2.77
N PHE A 578 29.64 44.20 -3.27
CA PHE A 578 29.88 44.07 -4.71
C PHE A 578 28.79 43.24 -5.39
N LEU A 579 28.52 42.04 -4.89
CA LEU A 579 27.52 41.14 -5.47
C LEU A 579 26.12 41.76 -5.44
N ASP A 580 25.72 42.35 -4.31
CA ASP A 580 24.43 43.02 -4.11
C ASP A 580 24.21 44.15 -5.14
N SER A 581 25.23 45.00 -5.28
CA SER A 581 25.21 46.15 -6.20
C SER A 581 25.17 45.70 -7.65
N VAL A 582 26.04 44.76 -8.04
CA VAL A 582 26.19 44.37 -9.44
C VAL A 582 25.00 43.55 -9.92
N LEU A 583 24.48 42.62 -9.12
CA LEU A 583 23.29 41.84 -9.51
C LEU A 583 22.08 42.74 -9.77
N THR A 584 21.86 43.72 -8.88
CA THR A 584 20.79 44.71 -9.02
C THR A 584 21.01 45.57 -10.26
N ALA A 585 22.21 46.11 -10.44
CA ALA A 585 22.53 46.91 -11.63
C ALA A 585 22.31 46.11 -12.92
N ARG A 586 22.77 44.84 -12.98
CA ARG A 586 22.64 44.00 -14.18
C ARG A 586 21.18 43.70 -14.52
N ALA A 587 20.33 43.44 -13.54
CA ALA A 587 18.90 43.22 -13.78
C ALA A 587 18.23 44.47 -14.38
N PHE A 588 18.52 45.65 -13.82
CA PHE A 588 17.95 46.92 -14.29
C PHE A 588 18.50 47.35 -15.66
N GLU A 589 19.82 47.33 -15.84
CA GLU A 589 20.49 47.77 -17.07
C GLU A 589 20.14 46.93 -18.30
N ASN A 590 19.72 45.68 -18.11
CA ASN A 590 19.46 44.74 -19.19
C ASN A 590 17.98 44.36 -19.30
N ASN A 591 17.12 44.88 -18.42
CA ASN A 591 15.71 44.49 -18.33
C ASN A 591 15.54 42.96 -18.39
N ALA A 592 16.22 42.22 -17.51
CA ALA A 592 16.23 40.76 -17.49
C ALA A 592 16.23 40.24 -16.06
N VAL A 593 15.66 39.06 -15.84
CA VAL A 593 15.75 38.39 -14.54
C VAL A 593 17.16 37.83 -14.39
N VAL A 594 17.81 38.12 -13.27
CA VAL A 594 19.14 37.61 -12.94
C VAL A 594 19.03 36.63 -11.78
N VAL A 595 19.44 35.39 -12.03
CA VAL A 595 19.47 34.32 -11.03
C VAL A 595 20.93 33.97 -10.76
N PHE A 596 21.40 34.33 -9.57
CA PHE A 596 22.76 34.08 -9.13
C PHE A 596 22.78 32.95 -8.11
N CYS A 597 23.34 31.81 -8.50
CA CYS A 597 23.43 30.61 -7.67
C CYS A 597 24.89 30.40 -7.27
N ASN A 598 25.22 30.72 -6.02
CA ASN A 598 26.59 30.81 -5.55
C ASN A 598 26.86 29.89 -4.37
N ALA A 599 27.70 28.89 -4.59
CA ALA A 599 28.17 28.00 -3.53
C ALA A 599 29.12 28.68 -2.53
N GLY A 600 29.63 29.89 -2.83
CA GLY A 600 30.52 30.66 -1.95
C GLY A 600 29.79 31.57 -0.94
N GLY A 601 28.45 31.51 -0.88
CA GLY A 601 27.66 32.08 0.20
C GLY A 601 26.40 32.82 -0.24
N LEU A 602 26.54 33.90 -1.01
CA LEU A 602 25.38 34.74 -1.36
C LEU A 602 24.71 34.28 -2.66
N SER A 603 23.51 33.69 -2.58
CA SER A 603 22.66 33.37 -3.73
C SER A 603 21.40 34.24 -3.76
N ARG A 604 20.89 34.59 -4.94
CA ARG A 604 19.78 35.55 -5.08
C ARG A 604 19.10 35.52 -6.45
N VAL A 605 17.79 35.83 -6.46
CA VAL A 605 17.01 36.20 -7.64
C VAL A 605 16.72 37.70 -7.64
N THR A 606 16.99 38.37 -8.76
CA THR A 606 16.83 39.82 -8.93
C THR A 606 16.08 40.14 -10.21
N LEU A 607 15.10 41.03 -10.14
CA LEU A 607 14.29 41.46 -11.28
C LEU A 607 14.46 42.96 -11.54
N PRO A 608 14.24 43.42 -12.79
CA PRO A 608 14.11 44.85 -13.05
C PRO A 608 12.90 45.40 -12.28
N ILE A 609 12.94 46.69 -11.92
CA ILE A 609 11.93 47.39 -11.12
C ILE A 609 11.87 46.93 -9.66
N LEU A 610 11.70 45.64 -9.41
CA LEU A 610 11.46 45.08 -8.08
C LEU A 610 12.75 44.91 -7.26
N GLY A 611 13.90 44.75 -7.91
CA GLY A 611 15.16 44.44 -7.23
C GLY A 611 15.19 42.98 -6.76
N SER A 612 15.78 42.74 -5.60
CA SER A 612 15.90 41.39 -5.04
C SER A 612 14.56 40.88 -4.51
N LEU A 613 14.19 39.64 -4.85
CA LEU A 613 13.05 38.95 -4.21
C LEU A 613 13.41 38.25 -2.90
N GLY A 614 14.71 38.15 -2.58
CA GLY A 614 15.24 37.44 -1.44
C GLY A 614 16.68 36.97 -1.69
N SER A 615 17.34 36.47 -0.65
CA SER A 615 18.69 35.93 -0.75
C SER A 615 18.96 34.89 0.31
N ILE A 616 19.77 33.91 -0.07
CA ILE A 616 20.39 32.98 0.87
C ILE A 616 21.67 33.65 1.38
N PRO A 617 21.79 33.88 2.70
CA PRO A 617 22.96 34.52 3.27
C PRO A 617 24.19 33.60 3.21
N PRO A 618 25.41 34.17 3.31
CA PRO A 618 26.62 33.37 3.39
C PRO A 618 26.61 32.35 4.54
N PHE A 619 27.25 31.20 4.32
CA PHE A 619 27.47 30.12 5.30
C PHE A 619 26.25 29.25 5.65
N GLU A 620 25.15 29.37 4.91
CA GLU A 620 24.00 28.47 5.02
C GLU A 620 23.89 27.58 3.77
N ASP A 621 23.99 26.26 3.96
CA ASP A 621 23.64 25.28 2.93
C ASP A 621 22.12 25.19 2.87
N ASN A 622 21.51 25.99 1.98
CA ASN A 622 20.07 26.08 1.83
C ASN A 622 19.65 26.07 0.35
N VAL A 623 18.40 25.69 0.10
CA VAL A 623 17.74 25.81 -1.20
C VAL A 623 16.44 26.57 -0.99
N GLU A 624 16.33 27.75 -1.60
CA GLU A 624 15.11 28.55 -1.56
C GLU A 624 14.43 28.56 -2.93
N VAL A 625 13.10 28.54 -2.91
CA VAL A 625 12.25 28.63 -4.09
C VAL A 625 11.60 30.01 -4.10
N PHE A 626 11.76 30.73 -5.21
CA PHE A 626 11.18 32.05 -5.41
C PHE A 626 10.11 31.99 -6.51
N GLU A 627 8.94 32.55 -6.24
CA GLU A 627 7.95 32.83 -7.30
C GLU A 627 8.37 34.07 -8.09
N VAL A 628 8.49 33.93 -9.41
CA VAL A 628 8.99 34.98 -10.30
C VAL A 628 7.88 35.38 -11.27
N ASP A 629 7.31 36.58 -11.08
CA ASP A 629 6.38 37.17 -12.04
C ASP A 629 7.15 37.81 -13.20
N LEU A 630 7.08 37.16 -14.37
CA LEU A 630 7.76 37.61 -15.58
C LEU A 630 7.05 38.77 -16.29
N ASP A 631 5.81 39.11 -15.90
CA ASP A 631 5.11 40.28 -16.47
C ASP A 631 5.86 41.59 -16.14
N VAL A 632 6.69 41.59 -15.09
CA VAL A 632 7.57 42.72 -14.77
C VAL A 632 8.50 43.09 -15.94
N LEU A 633 8.94 42.11 -16.74
CA LEU A 633 9.80 42.38 -17.91
C LEU A 633 9.04 43.16 -18.98
N ARG A 634 7.76 42.85 -19.18
CA ARG A 634 6.87 43.60 -20.09
C ARG A 634 6.68 45.02 -19.58
N VAL A 635 6.37 45.18 -18.29
CA VAL A 635 6.20 46.50 -17.66
C VAL A 635 7.46 47.35 -17.81
N ALA A 636 8.62 46.77 -17.52
CA ALA A 636 9.92 47.43 -17.65
C ALA A 636 10.25 47.78 -19.11
N GLU A 637 9.92 46.90 -20.07
CA GLU A 637 10.17 47.18 -21.48
C GLU A 637 9.25 48.30 -22.02
N GLU A 638 7.99 48.32 -21.61
CA GLU A 638 7.04 49.39 -21.96
C GLU A 638 7.50 50.76 -21.45
N ARG A 639 8.14 50.79 -20.29
CA ARG A 639 8.54 52.02 -19.59
C ARG A 639 9.92 52.52 -20.00
N TYR A 640 10.92 51.64 -19.99
CA TYR A 640 12.33 52.01 -20.19
C TYR A 640 12.83 51.76 -21.61
N LYS A 641 12.23 50.82 -22.35
CA LYS A 641 12.55 50.51 -23.75
C LYS A 641 14.04 50.22 -24.02
N ILE A 642 14.74 49.71 -23.00
CA ILE A 642 16.19 49.46 -23.05
C ILE A 642 16.56 48.53 -24.20
N ARG A 643 15.82 47.42 -24.36
CA ARG A 643 16.10 46.44 -25.41
C ARG A 643 15.82 47.04 -26.79
N LYS A 644 14.76 47.82 -26.92
CA LYS A 644 14.45 48.55 -28.15
C LYS A 644 15.56 49.53 -28.53
N ASP A 645 16.11 50.27 -27.57
CA ASP A 645 17.19 51.22 -27.81
C ASP A 645 18.48 50.51 -28.26
N MET A 646 18.83 49.38 -27.63
CA MET A 646 19.97 48.54 -28.02
C MET A 646 19.86 47.98 -29.45
N GLN A 647 18.64 47.77 -29.94
CA GLN A 647 18.38 47.31 -31.31
C GLN A 647 18.34 48.44 -32.34
N SER A 648 18.32 49.71 -31.89
CA SER A 648 18.22 50.86 -32.79
C SER A 648 19.52 51.08 -33.59
N LEU A 649 19.38 51.68 -34.78
CA LEU A 649 20.54 52.08 -35.59
C LEU A 649 21.37 53.19 -34.92
N GLU A 650 20.78 53.91 -33.97
CA GLU A 650 21.40 55.01 -33.22
C GLU A 650 22.19 54.53 -32.01
N TRP A 651 22.12 53.24 -31.66
CA TRP A 651 22.89 52.65 -30.56
C TRP A 651 24.40 52.73 -30.83
N GLN A 652 25.11 53.47 -29.96
CA GLN A 652 26.54 53.78 -30.13
C GLN A 652 27.49 52.78 -29.45
N TYR A 653 26.99 51.82 -28.66
CA TYR A 653 27.80 50.89 -27.86
C TYR A 653 27.76 49.47 -28.43
N LYS A 654 28.17 49.31 -29.69
CA LYS A 654 28.18 48.02 -30.41
C LYS A 654 29.39 47.17 -30.09
#